data_AF-A0AA88DD58-F1
#
_entry.id   AF-A0AA88DD58-F1
#
_cell.length_a   1.000
_cell.length_b   1.000
_cell.length_c   1.000
_cell.angle_alpha   90.00
_cell.angle_beta   90.00
_cell.angle_gamma   90.00
#
_symmetry.space_group_name_H-M   'P 1'
#
loop_
_entity.id
_entity.type
_entity.pdbx_description
1 polymer ?
#
loop_
_entity_poly.entity_id
_entity_poly.type
_entity_poly.pdbx_seq_one_letter_code
_entity_poly.pdbx_strand_id
1 'polypeptide(L)'
;MAELVAEAFLSVAFEKLFELLASPEFRSFFREKKSIDDQLKLLNGKLKSASLLLNDAEGRQITDVKVKEWLDDLKDVIFRADDLVEEIKAEARSEQERKSESTMNVLTKRMLALVTPFTKFDKFVQVEMGNILKDLGFLLERASTLRLKHIDGAPNTRSFRKLVKEVLEEGRYLRVLSLTEIWMLLDSFSNLKHLRELTWLPTDMGRLTNLRHLVTTETPLKGMPPHMGNLKELQTLTSFVLGEHGSGSSIKELGALQNLRGKLSIFGLQNVESVEEVQEANLRDKDKLRELTLEWEGDATDTRREKEVLDALKPHPNLLKLEIRRYTASSFPDWVGDSLLLELVSVRLTGNGDFCHALPPLGQLPSLQELVIESFHGVKKIGPEFYTADNSSISPFRSLEILNFSDMKSWKEWSFIGQDGNEDGCFPRLKELSFCSCPNLAGSLPKCDAIESLKIRDSYKLMESHPLDNFPKLKELVLRGCESLKELIVDSPDALPLDYFPRLEKLHLKQCQNLESLTLTEETCIALQSLSIVDCKNLRSLPEHMHRLLPSLSEMRMWSCPEIEAFPKGGLPSNLNKLRIWKCCKLVGQSRHWNLQGLTSLRELKIGGSEDIMLDSFPEGLLPSSLTSFIFWNLPHLKSLNGGAFQNVTCLERLDLWRCEELQLLPREVLLPASLRTLEIDSCPFLERRYQKGKGEDWHQISHIPDIQLDGLTT
;
A
#
# COMPACT_ATOMS: atom_id res chain seq x y z
N MET A 1 -21.04 -22.89 -2.49
CA MET A 1 -19.63 -22.49 -2.34
C MET A 1 -19.42 -21.57 -1.14
N ALA A 2 -20.14 -20.45 -1.02
CA ALA A 2 -20.07 -19.57 0.16
C ALA A 2 -20.37 -20.27 1.50
N GLU A 3 -21.33 -21.22 1.53
CA GLU A 3 -21.66 -21.98 2.75
C GLU A 3 -20.59 -23.03 3.13
N LEU A 4 -19.90 -23.63 2.16
CA LEU A 4 -18.82 -24.61 2.40
C LEU A 4 -17.50 -23.93 2.82
N VAL A 5 -17.33 -22.65 2.48
CA VAL A 5 -16.21 -21.81 2.95
C VAL A 5 -16.41 -21.38 4.40
N ALA A 6 -17.66 -21.26 4.86
CA ALA A 6 -17.98 -20.95 6.26
C ALA A 6 -17.65 -22.12 7.22
N GLU A 7 -17.74 -23.37 6.76
CA GLU A 7 -17.48 -24.60 7.55
C GLU A 7 -15.99 -24.81 7.91
N ALA A 8 -15.04 -24.28 7.14
CA ALA A 8 -13.62 -24.39 7.45
C ALA A 8 -13.11 -23.25 8.36
N PHE A 9 -13.88 -22.17 8.48
CA PHE A 9 -13.43 -20.91 9.07
C PHE A 9 -13.33 -20.97 10.59
N LEU A 10 -14.40 -21.39 11.29
CA LEU A 10 -14.43 -21.36 12.76
C LEU A 10 -13.46 -22.37 13.36
N SER A 11 -13.31 -23.56 12.76
CA SER A 11 -12.35 -24.58 13.20
C SER A 11 -10.93 -24.02 13.28
N VAL A 12 -10.49 -23.28 12.26
CA VAL A 12 -9.13 -22.71 12.20
C VAL A 12 -8.98 -21.50 13.13
N ALA A 13 -10.02 -20.67 13.26
CA ALA A 13 -10.01 -19.56 14.22
C ALA A 13 -9.86 -20.04 15.67
N PHE A 14 -10.50 -21.15 16.04
CA PHE A 14 -10.35 -21.78 17.36
C PHE A 14 -8.93 -22.31 17.60
N GLU A 15 -8.33 -23.00 16.62
CA GLU A 15 -6.96 -23.51 16.73
C GLU A 15 -5.96 -22.38 16.99
N LYS A 16 -6.05 -21.29 16.22
CA LYS A 16 -5.20 -20.11 16.40
C LYS A 16 -5.37 -19.47 17.78
N LEU A 17 -6.62 -19.27 18.23
CA LEU A 17 -6.89 -18.71 19.55
C LEU A 17 -6.32 -19.60 20.66
N PHE A 18 -6.40 -20.93 20.53
CA PHE A 18 -5.81 -21.84 21.52
C PHE A 18 -4.29 -21.80 21.54
N GLU A 19 -3.63 -21.75 20.38
CA GLU A 19 -2.17 -21.60 20.30
C GLU A 19 -1.70 -20.28 20.91
N LEU A 20 -2.38 -19.16 20.60
CA LEU A 20 -2.03 -17.84 21.12
C LEU A 20 -2.27 -17.73 22.63
N LEU A 21 -3.41 -18.22 23.14
CA LEU A 21 -3.68 -18.26 24.59
C LEU A 21 -2.76 -19.24 25.35
N ALA A 22 -2.07 -20.13 24.64
CA ALA A 22 -1.07 -21.05 25.18
C ALA A 22 0.37 -20.52 25.07
N SER A 23 0.63 -19.47 24.29
CA SER A 23 1.98 -18.93 24.07
C SER A 23 2.67 -18.53 25.39
N PRO A 24 3.94 -18.94 25.59
CA PRO A 24 4.73 -18.54 26.76
C PRO A 24 4.89 -17.03 26.89
N GLU A 25 5.07 -16.34 25.76
CA GLU A 25 5.23 -14.88 25.68
C GLU A 25 3.96 -14.18 26.15
N PHE A 26 2.81 -14.60 25.61
CA PHE A 26 1.49 -14.07 25.95
C PHE A 26 1.15 -14.28 27.43
N ARG A 27 1.41 -15.46 27.99
CA ARG A 27 1.17 -15.76 29.42
C ARG A 27 2.14 -15.05 30.35
N SER A 28 3.37 -14.80 29.92
CA SER A 28 4.36 -14.11 30.74
C SER A 28 4.02 -12.63 30.94
N PHE A 29 3.39 -12.00 29.93
CA PHE A 29 3.00 -10.59 29.95
C PHE A 29 2.00 -10.25 31.06
N PHE A 30 1.10 -11.18 31.41
CA PHE A 30 0.10 -10.99 32.47
C PHE A 30 0.36 -11.78 33.75
N ARG A 31 1.51 -12.46 33.87
CA ARG A 31 1.83 -13.34 35.02
C ARG A 31 1.75 -12.62 36.38
N GLU A 32 1.99 -11.31 36.41
CA GLU A 32 1.94 -10.48 37.63
C GLU A 32 0.59 -9.75 37.80
N LYS A 33 -0.35 -9.88 36.84
CA LYS A 33 -1.67 -9.22 36.82
C LYS A 33 -2.79 -10.25 36.99
N LYS A 34 -2.93 -10.74 38.23
CA LYS A 34 -3.80 -11.88 38.60
C LYS A 34 -5.23 -11.82 38.05
N SER A 35 -5.88 -10.66 38.06
CA SER A 35 -7.27 -10.51 37.58
C SER A 35 -7.43 -10.78 36.08
N ILE A 36 -6.42 -10.45 35.26
CA ILE A 36 -6.46 -10.64 33.79
C ILE A 36 -6.10 -12.09 33.46
N ASP A 37 -5.11 -12.67 34.15
CA ASP A 37 -4.76 -14.08 34.01
C ASP A 37 -5.93 -15.02 34.33
N ASP A 38 -6.73 -14.70 35.35
CA ASP A 38 -7.93 -15.47 35.71
C ASP A 38 -9.02 -15.38 34.61
N GLN A 39 -9.22 -14.21 33.99
CA GLN A 39 -10.14 -14.03 32.86
C GLN A 39 -9.66 -14.75 31.59
N LEU A 40 -8.36 -14.76 31.30
CA LEU A 40 -7.78 -15.49 30.16
C LEU A 40 -7.98 -17.01 30.28
N LYS A 41 -7.80 -17.55 31.49
CA LYS A 41 -8.09 -18.96 31.78
C LYS A 41 -9.56 -19.28 31.56
N LEU A 42 -10.45 -18.40 32.01
CA LEU A 42 -11.89 -18.55 31.83
C LEU A 42 -12.30 -18.47 30.35
N LEU A 43 -11.67 -17.57 29.59
CA LEU A 43 -11.90 -17.38 28.15
C LEU A 43 -11.52 -18.64 27.40
N ASN A 44 -10.33 -19.18 27.66
CA ASN A 44 -9.87 -20.43 27.09
C ASN A 44 -10.82 -21.61 27.40
N GLY A 45 -11.34 -21.68 28.63
CA GLY A 45 -12.32 -22.71 29.02
C GLY A 45 -13.64 -22.62 28.25
N LYS A 46 -14.18 -21.41 28.07
CA LYS A 46 -15.41 -21.17 27.31
C LYS A 46 -15.23 -21.39 25.81
N LEU A 47 -14.10 -20.94 25.24
CA LEU A 47 -13.76 -21.19 23.84
C LEU A 47 -13.65 -22.69 23.53
N LYS A 48 -13.01 -23.47 24.41
CA LYS A 48 -12.99 -24.95 24.30
C LYS A 48 -14.39 -25.55 24.34
N SER A 49 -15.27 -25.02 25.19
CA SER A 49 -16.64 -25.52 25.28
C SER A 49 -17.43 -25.21 24.01
N ALA A 50 -17.21 -24.04 23.40
CA ALA A 50 -17.86 -23.66 22.14
C ALA A 50 -17.34 -24.45 20.94
N SER A 51 -16.02 -24.69 20.87
CA SER A 51 -15.40 -25.44 19.77
C SER A 51 -15.88 -26.90 19.71
N LEU A 52 -16.23 -27.50 20.84
CA LEU A 52 -16.76 -28.87 20.91
C LEU A 52 -18.15 -29.00 20.26
N LEU A 53 -18.90 -27.90 20.13
CA LEU A 53 -20.26 -27.89 19.57
C LEU A 53 -20.26 -27.54 18.08
N LEU A 54 -19.10 -27.20 17.53
CA LEU A 54 -18.94 -26.69 16.17
C LEU A 54 -19.38 -27.69 15.11
N ASN A 55 -18.94 -28.95 15.23
CA ASN A 55 -19.23 -30.00 14.24
C ASN A 55 -20.74 -30.26 14.09
N ASP A 56 -21.49 -30.26 15.20
CA ASP A 56 -22.96 -30.44 15.18
C ASP A 56 -23.66 -29.19 14.67
N ALA A 57 -23.20 -28.00 15.06
CA ALA A 57 -23.76 -26.73 14.63
C ALA A 57 -23.56 -26.51 13.12
N GLU A 58 -22.36 -26.73 12.60
CA GLU A 58 -22.01 -26.59 11.18
C GLU A 58 -22.77 -27.58 10.31
N GLY A 59 -22.94 -28.83 10.77
CA GLY A 59 -23.75 -29.83 10.06
C GLY A 59 -25.25 -29.48 10.01
N ARG A 60 -25.75 -28.67 10.95
CA ARG A 60 -27.18 -28.32 11.07
C ARG A 60 -27.54 -26.95 10.49
N GLN A 61 -26.56 -26.07 10.24
CA GLN A 61 -26.77 -24.68 9.83
C GLN A 61 -27.61 -24.49 8.56
N ILE A 62 -27.58 -25.47 7.66
CA ILE A 62 -28.33 -25.45 6.39
C ILE A 62 -29.81 -25.76 6.62
N THR A 63 -30.13 -26.52 7.67
CA THR A 63 -31.47 -27.04 7.95
C THR A 63 -32.17 -26.33 9.12
N ASP A 64 -31.40 -25.68 10.00
CA ASP A 64 -31.89 -25.05 11.23
C ASP A 64 -31.40 -23.59 11.33
N VAL A 65 -32.30 -22.65 11.01
CA VAL A 65 -32.02 -21.20 10.98
C VAL A 65 -31.53 -20.68 12.34
N LYS A 66 -32.01 -21.24 13.45
CA LYS A 66 -31.59 -20.82 14.79
C LYS A 66 -30.17 -21.26 15.12
N VAL A 67 -29.72 -22.38 14.54
CA VAL A 67 -28.33 -22.84 14.62
C VAL A 67 -27.42 -22.00 13.76
N LYS A 68 -27.90 -21.54 12.59
CA LYS A 68 -27.18 -20.57 11.76
C LYS A 68 -26.97 -19.22 12.46
N GLU A 69 -28.02 -18.66 13.06
CA GLU A 69 -27.92 -17.43 13.88
C GLU A 69 -26.96 -17.61 15.06
N TRP A 70 -26.95 -18.80 15.69
CA TRP A 70 -25.98 -19.11 16.73
C TRP A 70 -24.53 -19.17 16.22
N LEU A 71 -24.30 -19.72 15.03
CA LEU A 71 -22.97 -19.74 14.40
C LEU A 71 -22.50 -18.35 14.00
N ASP A 72 -23.39 -17.51 13.49
CA ASP A 72 -23.06 -16.14 13.10
C ASP A 72 -22.71 -15.28 14.33
N ASP A 73 -23.49 -15.38 15.41
CA ASP A 73 -23.16 -14.72 16.68
C ASP A 73 -21.84 -15.27 17.28
N LEU A 74 -21.57 -16.58 17.12
CA LEU A 74 -20.30 -17.17 17.55
C LEU A 74 -19.13 -16.62 16.74
N LYS A 75 -19.28 -16.41 15.43
CA LYS A 75 -18.23 -15.77 14.59
C LYS A 75 -17.90 -14.38 15.13
N ASP A 76 -18.89 -13.55 15.40
CA ASP A 76 -18.69 -12.19 15.88
C ASP A 76 -17.96 -12.12 17.23
N VAL A 77 -18.22 -13.10 18.10
CA VAL A 77 -17.52 -13.22 19.39
C VAL A 77 -16.08 -13.72 19.22
N ILE A 78 -15.85 -14.62 18.26
CA ILE A 78 -14.51 -15.13 17.93
C ILE A 78 -13.64 -14.07 17.26
N PHE A 79 -14.20 -13.22 16.39
CA PHE A 79 -13.48 -12.08 15.81
C PHE A 79 -13.01 -11.10 16.87
N ARG A 80 -13.89 -10.70 17.79
CA ARG A 80 -13.52 -9.82 18.91
C ARG A 80 -12.45 -10.43 19.81
N ALA A 81 -12.49 -11.74 20.03
CA ALA A 81 -11.46 -12.44 20.80
C ALA A 81 -10.10 -12.47 20.10
N ASP A 82 -10.07 -12.63 18.78
CA ASP A 82 -8.82 -12.63 17.99
C ASP A 82 -8.21 -11.23 17.92
N ASP A 83 -9.02 -10.19 17.68
CA ASP A 83 -8.58 -8.79 17.67
C ASP A 83 -7.94 -8.39 19.00
N LEU A 84 -8.60 -8.73 20.11
CA LEU A 84 -8.09 -8.46 21.45
C LEU A 84 -6.74 -9.16 21.72
N VAL A 85 -6.60 -10.42 21.29
CA VAL A 85 -5.37 -11.20 21.51
C VAL A 85 -4.21 -10.67 20.66
N GLU A 86 -4.46 -10.20 19.43
CA GLU A 86 -3.43 -9.58 18.59
C GLU A 86 -2.98 -8.22 19.13
N GLU A 87 -3.90 -7.42 19.67
CA GLU A 87 -3.59 -6.13 20.29
C GLU A 87 -2.68 -6.31 21.52
N ILE A 88 -2.98 -7.31 22.35
CA ILE A 88 -2.13 -7.72 23.48
C ILE A 88 -0.73 -8.12 23.01
N LYS A 89 -0.64 -8.86 21.90
CA LYS A 89 0.64 -9.33 21.37
C LYS A 89 1.47 -8.21 20.77
N ALA A 90 0.83 -7.19 20.20
CA ALA A 90 1.49 -5.99 19.70
C ALA A 90 2.08 -5.19 20.88
N GLU A 91 1.29 -4.98 21.94
CA GLU A 91 1.74 -4.29 23.14
C GLU A 91 2.87 -5.03 23.86
N ALA A 92 2.75 -6.36 23.99
CA ALA A 92 3.78 -7.19 24.61
C ALA A 92 5.13 -7.11 23.87
N ARG A 93 5.12 -6.97 22.53
CA ARG A 93 6.33 -6.79 21.72
C ARG A 93 6.95 -5.40 21.93
N SER A 94 6.14 -4.35 21.90
CA SER A 94 6.62 -2.97 22.10
C SER A 94 7.26 -2.77 23.47
N GLU A 95 6.66 -3.36 24.52
CA GLU A 95 7.19 -3.29 25.88
C GLU A 95 8.51 -4.08 26.04
N GLN A 96 8.71 -5.14 25.25
CA GLN A 96 9.94 -5.92 25.25
C GLN A 96 11.09 -5.18 24.55
N GLU A 97 10.79 -4.45 23.47
CA GLU A 97 11.73 -3.58 22.75
C GLU A 97 12.17 -2.38 23.62
N ARG A 98 11.23 -1.72 24.33
CA ARG A 98 11.56 -0.67 25.31
C ARG A 98 12.45 -1.17 26.46
N LYS A 99 12.28 -2.42 26.88
CA LYS A 99 13.08 -3.04 27.95
C LYS A 99 14.48 -3.45 27.53
N SER A 100 14.75 -3.59 26.23
CA SER A 100 16.10 -3.88 25.69
C SER A 100 16.98 -2.64 25.56
N GLU A 101 16.41 -1.43 25.47
CA GLU A 101 17.16 -0.17 25.40
C GLU A 101 17.46 0.45 26.79
N SER A 102 16.83 0.00 27.87
CA SER A 102 16.99 0.58 29.21
C SER A 102 18.12 -0.06 30.04
N THR A 103 19.15 0.70 30.41
CA THR A 103 20.26 0.31 31.31
C THR A 103 19.84 0.34 32.79
N MET A 104 18.83 -0.44 33.20
CA MET A 104 18.37 -0.50 34.60
C MET A 104 18.65 -1.85 35.24
N ASN A 105 19.20 -1.82 36.46
CA ASN A 105 19.62 -3.00 37.22
C ASN A 105 18.41 -3.87 37.64
N VAL A 106 18.63 -5.19 37.80
CA VAL A 106 17.58 -6.21 38.03
C VAL A 106 16.67 -5.92 39.23
N LEU A 107 17.20 -5.31 40.30
CA LEU A 107 16.46 -4.95 41.51
C LEU A 107 15.49 -3.78 41.29
N THR A 108 15.88 -2.76 40.52
CA THR A 108 14.99 -1.62 40.19
C THR A 108 13.93 -2.03 39.16
N LYS A 109 14.23 -2.96 38.25
CA LYS A 109 13.26 -3.57 37.34
C LYS A 109 12.17 -4.37 38.10
N ARG A 110 12.55 -5.11 39.15
CA ARG A 110 11.62 -5.84 40.03
C ARG A 110 10.79 -4.94 40.95
N MET A 111 11.37 -3.86 41.45
CA MET A 111 10.67 -2.88 42.28
C MET A 111 9.66 -2.06 41.48
N LEU A 112 9.94 -1.73 40.21
CA LEU A 112 8.98 -1.05 39.33
C LEU A 112 7.79 -1.96 38.98
N ALA A 113 8.04 -3.25 38.70
CA ALA A 113 7.00 -4.21 38.33
C ALA A 113 5.96 -4.45 39.46
N LEU A 114 6.40 -4.36 40.73
CA LEU A 114 5.53 -4.47 41.90
C LEU A 114 4.70 -3.20 42.19
N VAL A 115 5.00 -2.08 41.54
CA VAL A 115 4.42 -0.74 41.86
C VAL A 115 3.80 -0.06 40.63
N THR A 116 3.95 -0.59 39.41
CA THR A 116 3.29 -0.03 38.21
C THR A 116 1.77 -0.16 38.32
N PRO A 117 1.01 0.95 38.31
CA PRO A 117 -0.45 0.91 38.19
C PRO A 117 -0.84 0.24 36.87
N PHE A 118 -2.03 -0.37 36.82
CA PHE A 118 -2.62 -0.87 35.57
C PHE A 118 -2.50 0.18 34.46
N THR A 119 -1.88 -0.19 33.34
CA THR A 119 -1.77 0.71 32.19
C THR A 119 -3.16 0.95 31.60
N LYS A 120 -3.33 2.03 30.82
CA LYS A 120 -4.57 2.29 30.06
C LYS A 120 -4.94 1.06 29.19
N PHE A 121 -3.92 0.38 28.67
CA PHE A 121 -4.03 -0.87 27.93
C PHE A 121 -4.58 -2.04 28.76
N ASP A 122 -4.11 -2.24 30.00
CA ASP A 122 -4.61 -3.32 30.83
C ASP A 122 -6.09 -3.18 31.20
N LYS A 123 -6.55 -1.94 31.43
CA LYS A 123 -7.97 -1.65 31.69
C LYS A 123 -8.83 -1.95 30.46
N PHE A 124 -8.34 -1.59 29.27
CA PHE A 124 -8.97 -1.95 28.01
C PHE A 124 -9.10 -3.48 27.87
N VAL A 125 -8.00 -4.22 28.07
CA VAL A 125 -7.99 -5.68 28.00
C VAL A 125 -8.97 -6.30 28.98
N GLN A 126 -9.04 -5.79 30.21
CA GLN A 126 -9.93 -6.31 31.24
C GLN A 126 -11.42 -6.10 30.90
N VAL A 127 -11.77 -4.95 30.34
CA VAL A 127 -13.14 -4.61 29.93
C VAL A 127 -13.55 -5.46 28.72
N GLU A 128 -12.73 -5.49 27.68
CA GLU A 128 -13.06 -6.19 26.43
C GLU A 128 -13.12 -7.70 26.63
N MET A 129 -12.19 -8.27 27.41
CA MET A 129 -12.25 -9.68 27.79
C MET A 129 -13.49 -9.99 28.64
N GLY A 130 -13.92 -9.06 29.49
CA GLY A 130 -15.18 -9.17 30.23
C GLY A 130 -16.41 -9.26 29.32
N ASN A 131 -16.45 -8.46 28.25
CA ASN A 131 -17.53 -8.46 27.26
C ASN A 131 -17.55 -9.78 26.47
N ILE A 132 -16.40 -10.24 25.96
CA ILE A 132 -16.28 -11.50 25.22
C ILE A 132 -16.71 -12.70 26.08
N LEU A 133 -16.28 -12.74 27.35
CA LEU A 133 -16.66 -13.79 28.30
C LEU A 133 -18.16 -13.86 28.57
N LYS A 134 -18.81 -12.69 28.65
CA LYS A 134 -20.26 -12.56 28.83
C LYS A 134 -21.00 -13.07 27.60
N ASP A 135 -20.57 -12.68 26.41
CA ASP A 135 -21.22 -13.06 25.15
C ASP A 135 -21.02 -14.56 24.84
N LEU A 136 -19.82 -15.11 25.07
CA LEU A 136 -19.59 -16.57 25.03
C LEU A 136 -20.44 -17.31 26.06
N GLY A 137 -20.66 -16.73 27.25
CA GLY A 137 -21.55 -17.29 28.25
C GLY A 137 -22.98 -17.42 27.74
N PHE A 138 -23.51 -16.33 27.18
CA PHE A 138 -24.85 -16.32 26.59
C PHE A 138 -24.98 -17.32 25.43
N LEU A 139 -23.96 -17.43 24.57
CA LEU A 139 -23.95 -18.39 23.47
C LEU A 139 -23.94 -19.85 23.94
N LEU A 140 -23.17 -20.18 24.98
CA LEU A 140 -23.13 -21.54 25.52
C LEU A 140 -24.46 -21.92 26.21
N GLU A 141 -25.13 -20.97 26.85
CA GLU A 141 -26.49 -21.15 27.37
C GLU A 141 -27.49 -21.38 26.23
N ARG A 142 -27.44 -20.56 25.17
CA ARG A 142 -28.28 -20.72 23.97
C ARG A 142 -28.01 -22.06 23.27
N ALA A 143 -26.76 -22.51 23.18
CA ALA A 143 -26.40 -23.79 22.59
C ALA A 143 -27.10 -24.97 23.31
N SER A 144 -27.23 -24.87 24.63
CA SER A 144 -27.96 -25.86 25.45
C SER A 144 -29.46 -25.87 25.11
N THR A 145 -30.05 -24.70 24.85
CA THR A 145 -31.47 -24.61 24.41
C THR A 145 -31.69 -25.13 22.98
N LEU A 146 -30.67 -25.04 22.11
CA LEU A 146 -30.65 -25.55 20.73
C LEU A 146 -30.29 -27.05 20.64
N ARG A 147 -29.99 -27.67 21.79
CA ARG A 147 -29.59 -29.08 21.94
C ARG A 147 -28.39 -29.44 21.05
N LEU A 148 -27.42 -28.55 20.92
CA LEU A 148 -26.18 -28.83 20.21
C LEU A 148 -25.36 -29.90 20.96
N LYS A 149 -24.74 -30.83 20.22
CA LYS A 149 -24.02 -31.98 20.80
C LYS A 149 -22.53 -31.94 20.47
N HIS A 150 -21.72 -32.49 21.37
CA HIS A 150 -20.35 -32.84 21.06
C HIS A 150 -20.32 -34.10 20.18
N ILE A 151 -19.63 -34.01 19.05
CA ILE A 151 -19.41 -35.14 18.12
C ILE A 151 -17.91 -35.43 18.09
N ASP A 152 -17.50 -36.64 18.47
CA ASP A 152 -16.08 -37.04 18.55
C ASP A 152 -15.40 -37.02 17.16
N GLY A 153 -14.44 -36.11 16.98
CA GLY A 153 -13.57 -36.00 15.80
C GLY A 153 -12.69 -34.73 15.87
N ALA A 154 -11.38 -34.87 15.63
CA ALA A 154 -10.44 -33.73 15.68
C ALA A 154 -10.73 -32.66 14.60
N PRO A 155 -10.49 -31.35 14.86
CA PRO A 155 -10.81 -30.27 13.92
C PRO A 155 -9.99 -30.32 12.62
N ASN A 156 -10.59 -29.74 11.57
CA ASN A 156 -10.44 -30.05 10.16
C ASN A 156 -9.22 -29.45 9.42
N THR A 157 -8.22 -30.26 9.08
CA THR A 157 -7.40 -30.08 7.85
C THR A 157 -7.80 -31.01 6.70
N ARG A 158 -8.76 -31.93 6.94
CA ARG A 158 -9.25 -32.94 5.97
C ARG A 158 -10.37 -32.44 5.05
N SER A 159 -11.03 -31.33 5.36
CA SER A 159 -12.30 -30.95 4.72
C SER A 159 -12.13 -30.45 3.27
N PHE A 160 -11.17 -29.56 2.98
CA PHE A 160 -11.03 -28.98 1.62
C PHE A 160 -10.61 -29.99 0.55
N ARG A 161 -9.64 -30.88 0.84
CA ARG A 161 -9.26 -31.96 -0.09
C ARG A 161 -10.42 -32.91 -0.35
N LYS A 162 -11.28 -33.15 0.64
CA LYS A 162 -12.48 -33.98 0.49
C LYS A 162 -13.57 -33.26 -0.32
N LEU A 163 -13.78 -31.96 -0.08
CA LEU A 163 -14.74 -31.12 -0.80
C LEU A 163 -14.40 -31.01 -2.29
N VAL A 164 -13.13 -30.75 -2.61
CA VAL A 164 -12.68 -30.69 -4.00
C VAL A 164 -12.74 -32.08 -4.61
N LYS A 165 -12.41 -33.13 -3.86
CA LYS A 165 -12.58 -34.52 -4.34
C LYS A 165 -14.04 -34.88 -4.61
N GLU A 166 -14.99 -34.46 -3.78
CA GLU A 166 -16.44 -34.67 -3.98
C GLU A 166 -16.96 -33.86 -5.20
N VAL A 167 -16.53 -32.60 -5.36
CA VAL A 167 -16.80 -31.78 -6.57
C VAL A 167 -16.16 -32.39 -7.82
N LEU A 168 -14.98 -33.00 -7.71
CA LEU A 168 -14.29 -33.69 -8.82
C LEU A 168 -14.91 -35.06 -9.13
N GLU A 169 -15.45 -35.77 -8.15
CA GLU A 169 -16.15 -37.05 -8.31
C GLU A 169 -17.52 -36.86 -8.99
N GLU A 170 -18.21 -35.74 -8.74
CA GLU A 170 -19.51 -35.41 -9.34
C GLU A 170 -19.41 -34.49 -10.60
N GLY A 171 -18.29 -33.80 -10.79
CA GLY A 171 -18.16 -32.62 -11.66
C GLY A 171 -17.72 -32.84 -13.11
N ARG A 172 -18.08 -33.95 -13.79
CA ARG A 172 -17.72 -34.16 -15.22
C ARG A 172 -18.25 -33.09 -16.18
N TYR A 173 -19.16 -32.23 -15.72
CA TYR A 173 -19.78 -31.14 -16.48
C TYR A 173 -19.31 -29.74 -16.07
N LEU A 174 -18.36 -29.63 -15.14
CA LEU A 174 -17.87 -28.34 -14.66
C LEU A 174 -17.15 -27.60 -15.79
N ARG A 175 -17.62 -26.38 -16.11
CA ARG A 175 -17.06 -25.54 -17.17
C ARG A 175 -16.21 -24.38 -16.64
N VAL A 176 -16.46 -23.94 -15.41
CA VAL A 176 -15.80 -22.79 -14.79
C VAL A 176 -15.37 -23.17 -13.38
N LEU A 177 -14.11 -22.90 -13.05
CA LEU A 177 -13.55 -23.00 -11.71
C LEU A 177 -12.71 -21.75 -11.44
N SER A 178 -13.14 -20.92 -10.49
CA SER A 178 -12.38 -19.76 -10.03
C SER A 178 -11.84 -20.05 -8.64
N LEU A 179 -10.51 -20.09 -8.51
CA LEU A 179 -9.81 -20.29 -7.24
C LEU A 179 -9.41 -18.97 -6.60
N THR A 180 -9.42 -17.86 -7.35
CA THR A 180 -9.10 -16.52 -6.84
C THR A 180 -10.13 -16.04 -5.83
N GLU A 181 -11.43 -16.27 -6.06
CA GLU A 181 -12.46 -15.92 -5.07
C GLU A 181 -12.32 -16.76 -3.79
N ILE A 182 -12.00 -18.04 -3.94
CA ILE A 182 -11.74 -18.95 -2.81
C ILE A 182 -10.49 -18.48 -2.05
N TRP A 183 -9.41 -18.12 -2.76
CA TRP A 183 -8.17 -17.64 -2.18
C TRP A 183 -8.28 -16.25 -1.55
N MET A 184 -8.92 -15.28 -2.20
CA MET A 184 -9.15 -13.94 -1.64
C MET A 184 -10.07 -14.00 -0.41
N LEU A 185 -11.05 -14.90 -0.40
CA LEU A 185 -11.80 -15.19 0.82
C LEU A 185 -10.84 -15.73 1.90
N LEU A 186 -10.00 -16.72 1.59
CA LEU A 186 -8.98 -17.25 2.52
C LEU A 186 -7.92 -16.21 2.98
N ASP A 187 -7.55 -15.24 2.14
CA ASP A 187 -6.51 -14.22 2.39
C ASP A 187 -7.07 -12.99 3.13
N SER A 188 -8.37 -12.68 2.94
CA SER A 188 -9.12 -11.70 3.74
C SER A 188 -9.28 -12.15 5.20
N PHE A 189 -9.17 -13.45 5.47
CA PHE A 189 -9.00 -14.01 6.80
C PHE A 189 -7.51 -14.11 7.11
N SER A 190 -6.91 -13.00 7.56
CA SER A 190 -5.47 -12.75 7.83
C SER A 190 -4.72 -13.80 8.68
N ASN A 191 -5.43 -14.82 9.17
CA ASN A 191 -5.01 -15.80 10.15
C ASN A 191 -5.07 -17.26 9.67
N LEU A 192 -5.46 -17.52 8.41
CA LEU A 192 -5.34 -18.83 7.75
C LEU A 192 -3.92 -19.07 7.19
N LYS A 193 -2.88 -18.63 7.91
CA LYS A 193 -1.47 -18.85 7.50
C LYS A 193 -1.12 -20.33 7.31
N HIS A 194 -1.85 -21.24 7.95
CA HIS A 194 -1.69 -22.70 7.81
C HIS A 194 -2.37 -23.27 6.54
N LEU A 195 -3.32 -22.55 5.93
CA LEU A 195 -3.87 -22.88 4.60
C LEU A 195 -3.03 -22.27 3.45
N ARG A 196 -2.00 -21.46 3.76
CA ARG A 196 -0.94 -21.11 2.80
C ARG A 196 -0.15 -22.31 2.29
N GLU A 197 -0.43 -23.51 2.80
CA GLU A 197 0.11 -24.77 2.31
C GLU A 197 -0.71 -25.42 1.18
N LEU A 198 -1.82 -24.82 0.71
CA LEU A 198 -2.51 -25.18 -0.54
C LEU A 198 -1.70 -24.77 -1.77
N THR A 199 -0.50 -25.32 -1.81
CA THR A 199 0.53 -25.10 -2.83
C THR A 199 0.30 -25.97 -4.06
N TRP A 200 -0.70 -26.86 -4.05
CA TRP A 200 -0.98 -27.77 -5.14
C TRP A 200 -2.48 -27.92 -5.36
N LEU A 201 -2.88 -27.93 -6.63
CA LEU A 201 -4.23 -28.37 -7.01
C LEU A 201 -4.35 -29.90 -6.91
N PRO A 202 -5.56 -30.45 -6.85
CA PRO A 202 -5.77 -31.90 -6.81
C PRO A 202 -5.14 -32.61 -8.00
N THR A 203 -4.55 -33.78 -7.76
CA THR A 203 -3.88 -34.59 -8.80
C THR A 203 -4.82 -35.08 -9.91
N ASP A 204 -6.13 -35.16 -9.65
CA ASP A 204 -7.13 -35.61 -10.61
C ASP A 204 -7.72 -34.48 -11.49
N MET A 205 -7.20 -33.24 -11.40
CA MET A 205 -7.68 -32.10 -12.18
C MET A 205 -7.68 -32.34 -13.69
N GLY A 206 -6.71 -33.11 -14.20
CA GLY A 206 -6.65 -33.51 -15.61
C GLY A 206 -7.83 -34.35 -16.12
N ARG A 207 -8.75 -34.79 -15.25
CA ARG A 207 -9.98 -35.51 -15.63
C ARG A 207 -11.12 -34.59 -16.08
N LEU A 208 -11.03 -33.29 -15.80
CA LEU A 208 -12.08 -32.31 -16.08
C LEU A 208 -12.08 -31.85 -17.55
N THR A 209 -12.18 -32.77 -18.51
CA THR A 209 -12.00 -32.47 -19.95
C THR A 209 -12.97 -31.43 -20.53
N ASN A 210 -14.11 -31.17 -19.86
CA ASN A 210 -15.09 -30.13 -20.24
C ASN A 210 -14.81 -28.75 -19.62
N LEU A 211 -13.76 -28.62 -18.80
CA LEU A 211 -13.41 -27.36 -18.15
C LEU A 211 -12.95 -26.34 -19.20
N ARG A 212 -13.53 -25.15 -19.16
CA ARG A 212 -13.26 -24.06 -20.09
C ARG A 212 -12.55 -22.89 -19.43
N HIS A 213 -12.78 -22.67 -18.14
CA HIS A 213 -12.19 -21.55 -17.43
C HIS A 213 -11.64 -22.03 -16.10
N LEU A 214 -10.33 -21.91 -15.93
CA LEU A 214 -9.61 -22.13 -14.67
C LEU A 214 -8.90 -20.83 -14.30
N VAL A 215 -9.40 -20.14 -13.28
CA VAL A 215 -8.81 -18.89 -12.79
C VAL A 215 -8.03 -19.17 -11.52
N THR A 216 -6.72 -18.97 -11.58
CA THR A 216 -5.70 -19.26 -10.55
C THR A 216 -4.92 -17.99 -10.18
N THR A 217 -5.49 -16.80 -10.43
CA THR A 217 -4.80 -15.53 -10.17
C THR A 217 -4.58 -15.37 -8.67
N GLU A 218 -3.38 -14.92 -8.28
CA GLU A 218 -2.97 -14.66 -6.89
C GLU A 218 -2.99 -15.88 -5.95
N THR A 219 -3.09 -17.10 -6.46
CA THR A 219 -2.97 -18.32 -5.66
C THR A 219 -1.50 -18.76 -5.52
N PRO A 220 -0.94 -19.02 -4.33
CA PRO A 220 0.46 -19.40 -4.13
C PRO A 220 0.70 -20.89 -4.44
N LEU A 221 0.41 -21.29 -5.67
CA LEU A 221 0.69 -22.63 -6.15
C LEU A 221 2.22 -22.79 -6.29
N LYS A 222 2.74 -23.91 -5.79
CA LYS A 222 4.10 -24.40 -6.06
C LYS A 222 4.20 -25.19 -7.35
N GLY A 223 3.08 -25.65 -7.91
CA GLY A 223 3.07 -26.36 -9.18
C GLY A 223 1.67 -26.78 -9.63
N MET A 224 1.54 -27.03 -10.93
CA MET A 224 0.33 -27.57 -11.53
C MET A 224 0.27 -29.09 -11.36
N PRO A 225 -0.91 -29.68 -11.08
CA PRO A 225 -1.05 -31.12 -10.96
C PRO A 225 -0.75 -31.80 -12.30
N PRO A 226 -0.41 -33.10 -12.35
CA PRO A 226 -0.10 -33.75 -13.62
C PRO A 226 -1.32 -33.80 -14.56
N HIS A 227 -1.07 -33.91 -15.86
CA HIS A 227 -2.09 -34.13 -16.91
C HIS A 227 -3.03 -32.93 -17.16
N MET A 228 -2.58 -31.71 -16.91
CA MET A 228 -3.31 -30.50 -17.32
C MET A 228 -3.50 -30.42 -18.83
N GLY A 229 -2.63 -31.04 -19.64
CA GLY A 229 -2.76 -31.11 -21.10
C GLY A 229 -4.01 -31.86 -21.59
N ASN A 230 -4.71 -32.60 -20.72
CA ASN A 230 -5.97 -33.26 -21.05
C ASN A 230 -7.14 -32.26 -21.19
N LEU A 231 -7.01 -31.04 -20.64
CA LEU A 231 -8.05 -30.01 -20.63
C LEU A 231 -8.12 -29.27 -21.97
N LYS A 232 -8.30 -29.99 -23.08
CA LYS A 232 -8.21 -29.43 -24.45
C LYS A 232 -9.25 -28.33 -24.76
N GLU A 233 -10.37 -28.33 -24.04
CA GLU A 233 -11.43 -27.31 -24.15
C GLU A 233 -11.14 -26.05 -23.32
N LEU A 234 -10.02 -26.01 -22.60
CA LEU A 234 -9.66 -24.90 -21.72
C LEU A 234 -9.39 -23.64 -22.55
N GLN A 235 -10.12 -22.59 -22.21
CA GLN A 235 -10.10 -21.28 -22.85
C GLN A 235 -9.39 -20.26 -21.99
N THR A 236 -9.60 -20.29 -20.68
CA THR A 236 -8.96 -19.37 -19.74
C THR A 236 -8.13 -20.16 -18.75
N LEU A 237 -6.85 -19.82 -18.68
CA LEU A 237 -5.93 -20.27 -17.64
C LEU A 237 -5.04 -19.09 -17.27
N THR A 238 -5.25 -18.52 -16.09
CA THR A 238 -4.52 -17.30 -15.71
C THR A 238 -3.09 -17.58 -15.29
N SER A 239 -2.83 -18.72 -14.64
CA SER A 239 -1.51 -19.06 -14.11
C SER A 239 -1.20 -20.54 -14.31
N PHE A 240 -0.02 -20.84 -14.85
CA PHE A 240 0.55 -22.17 -15.01
C PHE A 240 1.91 -22.21 -14.30
N VAL A 241 1.97 -22.89 -13.16
CA VAL A 241 3.18 -22.97 -12.32
C VAL A 241 3.91 -24.30 -12.54
N LEU A 242 5.20 -24.23 -12.85
CA LEU A 242 6.06 -25.40 -12.97
C LEU A 242 6.61 -25.81 -11.60
N GLY A 243 6.35 -27.04 -11.19
CA GLY A 243 6.81 -27.56 -9.91
C GLY A 243 8.30 -27.86 -9.86
N GLU A 244 8.88 -27.80 -8.66
CA GLU A 244 10.27 -28.14 -8.41
C GLU A 244 10.55 -29.63 -8.73
N HIS A 245 11.74 -29.94 -9.23
CA HIS A 245 12.21 -31.31 -9.48
C HIS A 245 11.26 -32.18 -10.34
N GLY A 246 10.60 -31.58 -11.34
CA GLY A 246 9.68 -32.31 -12.22
C GLY A 246 8.38 -32.74 -11.53
N SER A 247 8.06 -32.16 -10.37
CA SER A 247 6.77 -32.40 -9.73
C SER A 247 5.64 -31.72 -10.52
N GLY A 248 4.58 -32.47 -10.81
CA GLY A 248 3.38 -31.92 -11.45
C GLY A 248 3.38 -31.97 -12.98
N SER A 249 2.77 -30.97 -13.60
CA SER A 249 2.75 -30.81 -15.07
C SER A 249 4.06 -30.24 -15.59
N SER A 250 4.58 -30.83 -16.67
CA SER A 250 5.65 -30.22 -17.47
C SER A 250 5.09 -29.12 -18.39
N ILE A 251 5.94 -28.17 -18.78
CA ILE A 251 5.60 -27.08 -19.69
C ILE A 251 5.07 -27.57 -21.05
N LYS A 252 5.51 -28.74 -21.53
CA LYS A 252 5.04 -29.33 -22.79
C LYS A 252 3.52 -29.57 -22.83
N GLU A 253 2.89 -29.74 -21.66
CA GLU A 253 1.45 -29.93 -21.56
C GLU A 253 0.66 -28.72 -22.05
N LEU A 254 1.23 -27.51 -22.01
CA LEU A 254 0.65 -26.31 -22.63
C LEU A 254 0.46 -26.48 -24.14
N GLY A 255 1.26 -27.33 -24.79
CA GLY A 255 1.15 -27.65 -26.21
C GLY A 255 -0.20 -28.25 -26.59
N ALA A 256 -0.87 -28.96 -25.66
CA ALA A 256 -2.21 -29.49 -25.91
C ALA A 256 -3.32 -28.42 -25.75
N LEU A 257 -3.06 -27.32 -25.05
CA LEU A 257 -4.03 -26.28 -24.69
C LEU A 257 -4.09 -25.18 -25.76
N GLN A 258 -4.62 -25.51 -26.94
CA GLN A 258 -4.62 -24.60 -28.11
C GLN A 258 -5.73 -23.53 -28.08
N ASN A 259 -6.73 -23.69 -27.21
CA ASN A 259 -7.87 -22.76 -27.13
C ASN A 259 -7.68 -21.61 -26.12
N LEU A 260 -6.51 -21.55 -25.48
CA LEU A 260 -6.18 -20.54 -24.48
C LEU A 260 -6.26 -19.14 -25.08
N ARG A 261 -6.92 -18.24 -24.35
CA ARG A 261 -7.17 -16.87 -24.77
C ARG A 261 -7.00 -15.89 -23.62
N GLY A 262 -6.73 -14.64 -23.96
CA GLY A 262 -6.56 -13.56 -22.98
C GLY A 262 -5.19 -13.61 -22.31
N LYS A 263 -5.16 -13.66 -20.97
CA LYS A 263 -3.94 -13.62 -20.17
C LYS A 263 -3.49 -15.02 -19.77
N LEU A 264 -2.19 -15.28 -19.92
CA LEU A 264 -1.50 -16.45 -19.38
C LEU A 264 -0.23 -16.01 -18.63
N SER A 265 -0.06 -16.47 -17.40
CA SER A 265 1.16 -16.27 -16.63
C SER A 265 1.83 -17.62 -16.37
N ILE A 266 3.11 -17.76 -16.71
CA ILE A 266 3.90 -18.98 -16.51
C ILE A 266 4.95 -18.69 -15.45
N PHE A 267 4.93 -19.47 -14.36
CA PHE A 267 5.82 -19.31 -13.21
C PHE A 267 6.71 -20.54 -13.06
N GLY A 268 7.84 -20.38 -12.36
CA GLY A 268 8.74 -21.48 -12.07
C GLY A 268 9.60 -21.90 -13.27
N LEU A 269 9.91 -20.98 -14.20
CA LEU A 269 10.65 -21.29 -15.43
C LEU A 269 12.07 -21.84 -15.22
N GLN A 270 12.64 -21.65 -14.03
CA GLN A 270 13.88 -22.30 -13.61
C GLN A 270 13.76 -23.84 -13.51
N ASN A 271 12.54 -24.36 -13.35
CA ASN A 271 12.27 -25.80 -13.19
C ASN A 271 12.15 -26.55 -14.53
N VAL A 272 12.35 -25.89 -15.67
CA VAL A 272 12.29 -26.52 -17.00
C VAL A 272 13.42 -27.56 -17.16
N GLU A 273 13.07 -28.80 -17.49
CA GLU A 273 14.02 -29.93 -17.65
C GLU A 273 14.80 -29.91 -18.96
N SER A 274 14.20 -29.44 -20.06
CA SER A 274 14.88 -29.31 -21.35
C SER A 274 14.24 -28.24 -22.24
N VAL A 275 15.02 -27.68 -23.19
CA VAL A 275 14.54 -26.64 -24.12
C VAL A 275 13.55 -27.23 -25.13
N GLU A 276 13.68 -28.52 -25.45
CA GLU A 276 12.76 -29.24 -26.35
C GLU A 276 11.33 -29.26 -25.79
N GLU A 277 11.15 -29.46 -24.48
CA GLU A 277 9.81 -29.43 -23.87
C GLU A 277 9.16 -28.04 -23.96
N VAL A 278 9.96 -26.98 -23.93
CA VAL A 278 9.48 -25.59 -24.10
C VAL A 278 8.99 -25.36 -25.53
N GLN A 279 9.68 -25.92 -26.52
CA GLN A 279 9.23 -25.84 -27.91
C GLN A 279 7.88 -26.55 -28.11
N GLU A 280 7.66 -27.67 -27.43
CA GLU A 280 6.39 -28.39 -27.45
C GLU A 280 5.23 -27.59 -26.82
N ALA A 281 5.50 -26.69 -25.87
CA ALA A 281 4.50 -25.78 -25.32
C ALA A 281 3.85 -24.86 -26.38
N ASN A 282 4.62 -24.57 -27.44
CA ASN A 282 4.21 -23.88 -28.66
C ASN A 282 3.36 -22.62 -28.41
N LEU A 283 3.95 -21.62 -27.76
CA LEU A 283 3.29 -20.32 -27.55
C LEU A 283 3.13 -19.51 -28.84
N ARG A 284 3.93 -19.81 -29.88
CA ARG A 284 3.87 -19.13 -31.19
C ARG A 284 2.55 -19.34 -31.90
N ASP A 285 1.92 -20.50 -31.75
CA ASP A 285 0.66 -20.83 -32.44
C ASP A 285 -0.60 -20.45 -31.63
N LYS A 286 -0.43 -19.90 -30.42
CA LYS A 286 -1.54 -19.51 -29.54
C LYS A 286 -2.04 -18.10 -29.86
N ASP A 287 -2.64 -17.95 -31.04
CA ASP A 287 -3.13 -16.69 -31.63
C ASP A 287 -4.22 -15.96 -30.82
N LYS A 288 -4.88 -16.61 -29.85
CA LYS A 288 -5.90 -15.98 -29.01
C LYS A 288 -5.34 -15.38 -27.72
N LEU A 289 -4.07 -15.63 -27.40
CA LEU A 289 -3.41 -14.99 -26.26
C LEU A 289 -3.14 -13.51 -26.58
N ARG A 290 -3.24 -12.69 -25.54
CA ARG A 290 -3.11 -11.22 -25.61
C ARG A 290 -2.19 -10.66 -24.53
N GLU A 291 -2.07 -11.35 -23.40
CA GLU A 291 -1.15 -10.96 -22.33
C GLU A 291 -0.35 -12.19 -21.87
N LEU A 292 0.96 -12.03 -21.73
CA LEU A 292 1.88 -13.09 -21.30
C LEU A 292 2.79 -12.59 -20.18
N THR A 293 2.79 -13.31 -19.06
CA THR A 293 3.78 -13.12 -17.99
C THR A 293 4.68 -14.36 -17.92
N LEU A 294 5.99 -14.17 -17.86
CA LEU A 294 6.99 -15.22 -17.70
C LEU A 294 7.82 -14.90 -16.46
N GLU A 295 7.84 -15.80 -15.46
CA GLU A 295 8.50 -15.54 -14.18
C GLU A 295 9.42 -16.70 -13.76
N TRP A 296 10.64 -16.33 -13.35
CA TRP A 296 11.62 -17.21 -12.71
C TRP A 296 11.57 -17.02 -11.19
N GLU A 297 11.83 -18.08 -10.43
CA GLU A 297 11.97 -18.02 -8.98
C GLU A 297 13.36 -18.49 -8.54
N GLY A 298 13.85 -17.94 -7.42
CA GLY A 298 15.14 -18.29 -6.84
C GLY A 298 16.30 -17.41 -7.33
N ASP A 299 17.52 -17.80 -6.97
CA ASP A 299 18.77 -17.17 -7.41
C ASP A 299 19.28 -17.82 -8.71
N ALA A 300 20.06 -17.07 -9.49
CA ALA A 300 20.61 -17.54 -10.77
C ALA A 300 21.44 -18.81 -10.60
N THR A 301 21.02 -19.92 -11.21
CA THR A 301 21.77 -21.19 -11.19
C THR A 301 22.48 -21.47 -12.53
N ASP A 302 21.89 -21.07 -13.66
CA ASP A 302 22.46 -21.22 -15.01
C ASP A 302 21.94 -20.11 -15.97
N THR A 303 22.70 -19.02 -16.08
CA THR A 303 22.31 -17.84 -16.87
C THR A 303 22.26 -18.11 -18.39
N ARG A 304 22.97 -19.13 -18.89
CA ARG A 304 22.92 -19.49 -20.32
C ARG A 304 21.61 -20.17 -20.65
N ARG A 305 21.21 -21.12 -19.81
CA ARG A 305 19.99 -21.90 -19.97
C ARG A 305 18.74 -21.03 -19.95
N GLU A 306 18.69 -20.01 -19.08
CA GLU A 306 17.53 -19.12 -19.01
C GLU A 306 17.28 -18.35 -20.32
N LYS A 307 18.35 -17.92 -21.00
CA LYS A 307 18.22 -17.28 -22.32
C LYS A 307 17.66 -18.26 -23.36
N GLU A 308 18.15 -19.49 -23.38
CA GLU A 308 17.68 -20.54 -24.30
C GLU A 308 16.21 -20.89 -24.05
N VAL A 309 15.77 -20.97 -22.79
CA VAL A 309 14.37 -21.16 -22.40
C VAL A 309 13.51 -19.97 -22.86
N LEU A 310 13.94 -18.74 -22.60
CA LEU A 310 13.19 -17.56 -23.04
C LEU A 310 13.11 -17.45 -24.57
N ASP A 311 14.15 -17.85 -25.30
CA ASP A 311 14.14 -17.86 -26.77
C ASP A 311 13.12 -18.87 -27.34
N ALA A 312 13.02 -20.05 -26.72
CA ALA A 312 12.02 -21.06 -27.06
C ALA A 312 10.58 -20.64 -26.72
N LEU A 313 10.39 -19.68 -25.79
CA LEU A 313 9.08 -19.15 -25.38
C LEU A 313 8.57 -17.98 -26.25
N LYS A 314 9.14 -17.73 -27.43
CA LYS A 314 8.66 -16.66 -28.33
C LYS A 314 7.12 -16.74 -28.50
N PRO A 315 6.37 -15.68 -28.19
CA PRO A 315 4.91 -15.68 -28.26
C PRO A 315 4.41 -15.44 -29.69
N HIS A 316 3.11 -15.63 -29.89
CA HIS A 316 2.42 -15.20 -31.11
C HIS A 316 2.51 -13.65 -31.28
N PRO A 317 2.69 -13.10 -32.50
CA PRO A 317 2.90 -11.66 -32.73
C PRO A 317 1.78 -10.68 -32.34
N ASN A 318 0.59 -11.17 -31.98
CA ASN A 318 -0.57 -10.34 -31.63
C ASN A 318 -0.71 -10.13 -30.11
N LEU A 319 0.39 -10.34 -29.39
CA LEU A 319 0.48 -10.07 -27.97
C LEU A 319 0.41 -8.56 -27.73
N LEU A 320 -0.46 -8.14 -26.81
CA LEU A 320 -0.63 -6.74 -26.40
C LEU A 320 0.24 -6.38 -25.20
N LYS A 321 0.47 -7.33 -24.28
CA LYS A 321 1.28 -7.11 -23.07
C LYS A 321 2.25 -8.25 -22.84
N LEU A 322 3.50 -7.90 -22.57
CA LEU A 322 4.56 -8.83 -22.20
C LEU A 322 5.17 -8.42 -20.87
N GLU A 323 5.23 -9.36 -19.95
CA GLU A 323 5.88 -9.19 -18.66
C GLU A 323 6.88 -10.31 -18.43
N ILE A 324 8.15 -9.97 -18.22
CA ILE A 324 9.23 -10.91 -17.91
C ILE A 324 9.76 -10.55 -16.53
N ARG A 325 9.65 -11.47 -15.57
CA ARG A 325 9.99 -11.24 -14.17
C ARG A 325 11.14 -12.10 -13.71
N ARG A 326 11.97 -11.47 -12.88
CA ARG A 326 13.13 -12.08 -12.20
C ARG A 326 14.11 -12.76 -13.16
N TYR A 327 14.28 -12.20 -14.35
CA TYR A 327 15.19 -12.74 -15.37
C TYR A 327 16.66 -12.61 -14.93
N THR A 328 17.44 -13.69 -15.00
CA THR A 328 18.84 -13.68 -14.56
C THR A 328 19.85 -13.89 -15.68
N ALA A 329 19.43 -14.11 -16.92
CA ALA A 329 20.39 -14.26 -18.01
C ALA A 329 21.17 -12.97 -18.30
N SER A 330 22.35 -13.11 -18.93
CA SER A 330 23.24 -11.98 -19.23
C SER A 330 22.74 -11.04 -20.34
N SER A 331 21.84 -11.54 -21.19
CA SER A 331 21.25 -10.82 -22.34
C SER A 331 19.88 -11.40 -22.70
N PHE A 332 19.08 -10.63 -23.43
CA PHE A 332 17.79 -11.08 -23.95
C PHE A 332 17.94 -11.81 -25.30
N PRO A 333 16.99 -12.69 -25.65
CA PRO A 333 16.80 -13.16 -27.02
C PRO A 333 16.35 -12.03 -27.95
N ASP A 334 16.67 -12.15 -29.23
CA ASP A 334 16.40 -11.10 -30.24
C ASP A 334 14.90 -10.80 -30.38
N TRP A 335 14.05 -11.79 -30.13
CA TRP A 335 12.61 -11.65 -30.30
C TRP A 335 11.97 -10.63 -29.34
N VAL A 336 12.57 -10.36 -28.17
CA VAL A 336 11.97 -9.49 -27.15
C VAL A 336 11.86 -8.03 -27.62
N GLY A 337 12.80 -7.60 -28.48
CA GLY A 337 12.77 -6.29 -29.13
C GLY A 337 12.27 -6.34 -30.57
N ASP A 338 11.85 -7.49 -31.10
CA ASP A 338 11.56 -7.69 -32.52
C ASP A 338 10.40 -6.82 -33.02
N SER A 339 10.66 -6.03 -34.06
CA SER A 339 9.69 -5.13 -34.71
C SER A 339 8.43 -5.83 -35.23
N LEU A 340 8.46 -7.16 -35.38
CA LEU A 340 7.31 -7.97 -35.77
C LEU A 340 6.22 -8.06 -34.69
N LEU A 341 6.49 -7.66 -33.44
CA LEU A 341 5.51 -7.56 -32.37
C LEU A 341 4.66 -6.28 -32.52
N LEU A 342 3.89 -6.23 -33.61
CA LEU A 342 3.20 -5.02 -34.08
C LEU A 342 2.15 -4.48 -33.11
N GLU A 343 1.50 -5.36 -32.33
CA GLU A 343 0.42 -4.98 -31.41
C GLU A 343 0.89 -4.78 -29.97
N LEU A 344 2.19 -4.96 -29.68
CA LEU A 344 2.70 -4.92 -28.31
C LEU A 344 2.65 -3.49 -27.76
N VAL A 345 1.76 -3.26 -26.79
CA VAL A 345 1.47 -1.94 -26.18
C VAL A 345 2.22 -1.74 -24.87
N SER A 346 2.40 -2.79 -24.07
CA SER A 346 3.02 -2.70 -22.74
C SER A 346 4.10 -3.78 -22.57
N VAL A 347 5.29 -3.36 -22.16
CA VAL A 347 6.41 -4.25 -21.84
C VAL A 347 6.92 -3.94 -20.44
N ARG A 348 6.96 -4.97 -19.59
CA ARG A 348 7.57 -4.89 -18.26
C ARG A 348 8.67 -5.93 -18.14
N LEU A 349 9.89 -5.48 -17.90
CA LEU A 349 11.05 -6.33 -17.70
C LEU A 349 11.55 -6.12 -16.26
N THR A 350 11.66 -7.20 -15.49
CA THR A 350 12.24 -7.18 -14.15
C THR A 350 13.38 -8.18 -14.10
N GLY A 351 14.58 -7.68 -13.81
CA GLY A 351 15.76 -8.50 -13.59
C GLY A 351 15.79 -9.10 -12.19
N ASN A 352 16.77 -9.97 -11.96
CA ASN A 352 17.08 -10.49 -10.64
C ASN A 352 18.60 -10.48 -10.43
N GLY A 353 19.12 -9.31 -10.03
CA GLY A 353 20.52 -9.10 -9.68
C GLY A 353 21.37 -8.46 -10.78
N ASP A 354 22.67 -8.78 -10.75
CA ASP A 354 23.72 -8.05 -11.49
C ASP A 354 24.11 -8.69 -12.83
N PHE A 355 23.42 -9.76 -13.24
CA PHE A 355 23.85 -10.62 -14.35
C PHE A 355 23.59 -10.04 -15.74
N CYS A 356 22.46 -9.35 -15.93
CA CYS A 356 22.10 -8.77 -17.22
C CYS A 356 22.84 -7.44 -17.42
N HIS A 357 23.59 -7.34 -18.52
CA HIS A 357 24.41 -6.16 -18.81
C HIS A 357 23.90 -5.29 -19.96
N ALA A 358 22.96 -5.80 -20.77
CA ALA A 358 22.42 -5.10 -21.93
C ALA A 358 20.91 -5.31 -22.06
N LEU A 359 20.19 -4.24 -22.39
CA LEU A 359 18.75 -4.25 -22.64
C LEU A 359 18.45 -4.54 -24.13
N PRO A 360 17.29 -5.12 -24.46
CA PRO A 360 16.93 -5.38 -25.86
C PRO A 360 16.57 -4.08 -26.61
N PRO A 361 16.56 -4.09 -27.95
CA PRO A 361 16.23 -2.94 -28.78
C PRO A 361 14.72 -2.66 -28.78
N LEU A 362 14.19 -2.13 -27.68
CA LEU A 362 12.75 -1.95 -27.49
C LEU A 362 12.19 -0.73 -28.25
N GLY A 363 13.06 0.19 -28.70
CA GLY A 363 12.62 1.40 -29.42
C GLY A 363 12.06 1.14 -30.82
N GLN A 364 12.30 -0.02 -31.41
CA GLN A 364 11.77 -0.38 -32.73
C GLN A 364 10.34 -0.95 -32.69
N LEU A 365 9.79 -1.16 -31.49
CA LEU A 365 8.42 -1.64 -31.31
C LEU A 365 7.41 -0.53 -31.68
N PRO A 366 6.55 -0.73 -32.71
CA PRO A 366 5.80 0.38 -33.32
C PRO A 366 4.63 0.88 -32.46
N SER A 367 4.04 0.01 -31.65
CA SER A 367 2.82 0.30 -30.86
C SER A 367 3.08 0.41 -29.36
N LEU A 368 4.34 0.33 -28.92
CA LEU A 368 4.70 0.36 -27.51
C LEU A 368 4.34 1.72 -26.89
N GLN A 369 3.47 1.71 -25.89
CA GLN A 369 3.01 2.89 -25.14
C GLN A 369 3.55 2.92 -23.72
N GLU A 370 3.73 1.75 -23.09
CA GLU A 370 4.23 1.63 -21.73
C GLU A 370 5.47 0.73 -21.69
N LEU A 371 6.55 1.24 -21.13
CA LEU A 371 7.78 0.48 -20.89
C LEU A 371 8.24 0.64 -19.46
N VAL A 372 8.39 -0.49 -18.77
CA VAL A 372 8.87 -0.54 -17.38
C VAL A 372 10.05 -1.50 -17.28
N ILE A 373 11.17 -1.02 -16.75
CA ILE A 373 12.43 -1.76 -16.62
C ILE A 373 12.90 -1.66 -15.18
N GLU A 374 13.00 -2.81 -14.50
CA GLU A 374 13.22 -2.87 -13.05
C GLU A 374 14.34 -3.85 -12.70
N SER A 375 15.12 -3.53 -11.66
CA SER A 375 16.06 -4.46 -11.00
C SER A 375 17.15 -5.09 -11.90
N PHE A 376 17.52 -4.45 -13.01
CA PHE A 376 18.68 -4.84 -13.81
C PHE A 376 19.95 -4.13 -13.33
N HIS A 377 20.43 -4.52 -12.15
CA HIS A 377 21.55 -3.87 -11.49
C HIS A 377 22.86 -3.93 -12.28
N GLY A 378 23.04 -4.90 -13.18
CA GLY A 378 24.25 -5.11 -13.98
C GLY A 378 24.42 -4.16 -15.16
N VAL A 379 23.36 -3.45 -15.56
CA VAL A 379 23.36 -2.52 -16.69
C VAL A 379 24.10 -1.26 -16.27
N LYS A 380 25.25 -0.99 -16.91
CA LYS A 380 26.11 0.18 -16.61
C LYS A 380 25.82 1.37 -17.51
N LYS A 381 25.41 1.11 -18.75
CA LYS A 381 25.16 2.10 -19.78
C LYS A 381 23.94 1.67 -20.60
N ILE A 382 23.11 2.62 -20.97
CA ILE A 382 22.06 2.45 -21.97
C ILE A 382 22.46 3.28 -23.19
N GLY A 383 22.80 2.62 -24.29
CA GLY A 383 23.24 3.25 -25.53
C GLY A 383 22.26 3.09 -26.70
N PRO A 384 22.72 3.37 -27.93
CA PRO A 384 21.94 3.25 -29.17
C PRO A 384 21.24 1.89 -29.36
N GLU A 385 21.83 0.82 -28.83
CA GLU A 385 21.31 -0.56 -28.89
C GLU A 385 19.92 -0.73 -28.25
N PHE A 386 19.51 0.20 -27.37
CA PHE A 386 18.19 0.20 -26.76
C PHE A 386 17.08 0.69 -27.70
N TYR A 387 17.44 1.50 -28.70
CA TYR A 387 16.49 2.20 -29.55
C TYR A 387 16.20 1.41 -30.83
N THR A 388 17.23 0.91 -31.52
CA THR A 388 17.06 0.13 -32.75
C THR A 388 18.14 -0.94 -32.84
N ALA A 389 17.81 -2.08 -33.45
CA ALA A 389 18.80 -3.11 -33.79
C ALA A 389 19.68 -2.69 -34.98
N ASP A 390 19.12 -1.91 -35.90
CA ASP A 390 19.76 -1.46 -37.15
C ASP A 390 19.77 0.07 -37.25
N ASN A 391 20.60 0.65 -38.12
CA ASN A 391 20.59 2.08 -38.51
C ASN A 391 19.35 2.45 -39.35
N SER A 392 18.17 1.99 -38.92
CA SER A 392 16.90 2.27 -39.58
C SER A 392 16.53 3.75 -39.41
N SER A 393 15.98 4.35 -40.47
CA SER A 393 15.54 5.75 -40.51
C SER A 393 14.27 6.03 -39.68
N ILE A 394 13.75 5.04 -38.95
CA ILE A 394 12.47 5.16 -38.23
C ILE A 394 12.75 5.76 -36.85
N SER A 395 11.98 6.79 -36.48
CA SER A 395 12.04 7.37 -35.14
C SER A 395 11.79 6.28 -34.07
N PRO A 396 12.73 6.02 -33.16
CA PRO A 396 12.52 5.09 -32.06
C PRO A 396 11.34 5.53 -31.18
N PHE A 397 10.75 4.58 -30.45
CA PHE A 397 9.71 4.81 -29.44
C PHE A 397 8.56 5.74 -29.92
N ARG A 398 8.15 5.60 -31.19
CA ARG A 398 7.17 6.48 -31.85
C ARG A 398 5.81 6.62 -31.16
N SER A 399 5.45 5.64 -30.33
CA SER A 399 4.18 5.54 -29.62
C SER A 399 4.31 5.61 -28.10
N LEU A 400 5.55 5.68 -27.57
CA LEU A 400 5.79 5.52 -26.14
C LEU A 400 5.26 6.72 -25.37
N GLU A 401 4.42 6.47 -24.37
CA GLU A 401 3.80 7.49 -23.51
C GLU A 401 4.33 7.43 -22.08
N ILE A 402 4.69 6.24 -21.57
CA ILE A 402 5.16 6.00 -20.21
C ILE A 402 6.48 5.23 -20.23
N LEU A 403 7.52 5.79 -19.62
CA LEU A 403 8.82 5.15 -19.45
C LEU A 403 9.23 5.16 -17.97
N ASN A 404 9.43 3.99 -17.38
CA ASN A 404 9.83 3.83 -15.99
C ASN A 404 11.08 2.96 -15.86
N PHE A 405 12.10 3.49 -15.19
CA PHE A 405 13.24 2.74 -14.71
C PHE A 405 13.22 2.66 -13.19
N SER A 406 13.32 1.46 -12.63
CA SER A 406 13.43 1.28 -11.19
C SER A 406 14.59 0.36 -10.80
N ASP A 407 15.26 0.64 -9.68
CA ASP A 407 16.25 -0.24 -9.05
C ASP A 407 17.44 -0.61 -9.97
N MET A 408 17.89 0.36 -10.77
CA MET A 408 19.01 0.23 -11.73
C MET A 408 20.34 0.64 -11.08
N LYS A 409 20.85 -0.19 -10.16
CA LYS A 409 21.95 0.18 -9.24
C LYS A 409 23.27 0.55 -9.92
N SER A 410 23.73 -0.13 -10.97
CA SER A 410 25.02 0.18 -11.62
C SER A 410 24.92 1.13 -12.81
N TRP A 411 23.72 1.59 -13.17
CA TRP A 411 23.52 2.43 -14.35
C TRP A 411 24.14 3.81 -14.13
N LYS A 412 25.05 4.21 -15.02
CA LYS A 412 25.83 5.45 -14.92
C LYS A 412 25.58 6.43 -16.06
N GLU A 413 25.41 5.92 -17.28
CA GLU A 413 25.34 6.75 -18.49
C GLU A 413 24.11 6.37 -19.33
N TRP A 414 23.40 7.39 -19.81
CA TRP A 414 22.37 7.25 -20.83
C TRP A 414 22.78 8.04 -22.07
N SER A 415 22.99 7.35 -23.19
CA SER A 415 23.27 7.97 -24.49
C SER A 415 22.01 8.06 -25.35
N PHE A 416 21.89 9.13 -26.15
CA PHE A 416 20.75 9.41 -27.02
C PHE A 416 21.17 9.37 -28.48
N ILE A 417 20.28 8.90 -29.36
CA ILE A 417 20.47 9.02 -30.82
C ILE A 417 20.01 10.41 -31.25
N GLY A 418 20.80 11.08 -32.11
CA GLY A 418 20.42 12.37 -32.73
C GLY A 418 20.99 13.64 -32.11
N GLN A 419 22.07 13.57 -31.31
CA GLN A 419 22.78 14.77 -30.81
C GLN A 419 23.37 15.66 -31.92
N ASP A 420 23.46 15.17 -33.16
CA ASP A 420 24.05 15.86 -34.31
C ASP A 420 23.04 16.68 -35.14
N GLY A 421 22.05 17.31 -34.50
CA GLY A 421 21.20 18.32 -35.14
C GLY A 421 19.95 17.84 -35.87
N ASN A 422 19.44 16.63 -35.58
CA ASN A 422 18.11 16.22 -36.04
C ASN A 422 17.06 16.60 -35.00
N GLU A 423 16.06 17.40 -35.40
CA GLU A 423 15.08 18.04 -34.50
C GLU A 423 14.08 17.06 -33.86
N ASP A 424 13.94 15.85 -34.41
CA ASP A 424 13.01 14.82 -33.92
C ASP A 424 13.69 13.91 -32.89
N GLY A 425 13.47 14.19 -31.60
CA GLY A 425 14.00 13.38 -30.49
C GLY A 425 13.50 11.92 -30.48
N CYS A 426 14.20 11.05 -29.74
CA CYS A 426 13.91 9.61 -29.64
C CYS A 426 12.55 9.26 -29.02
N PHE A 427 11.79 10.23 -28.51
CA PHE A 427 10.58 10.02 -27.70
C PHE A 427 9.50 11.06 -28.05
N PRO A 428 8.88 10.97 -29.24
CA PRO A 428 7.98 12.01 -29.74
C PRO A 428 6.66 12.14 -28.96
N ARG A 429 6.25 11.11 -28.19
CA ARG A 429 4.96 11.05 -27.48
C ARG A 429 5.07 10.82 -25.97
N LEU A 430 6.28 10.85 -25.43
CA LEU A 430 6.51 10.52 -24.03
C LEU A 430 5.90 11.58 -23.11
N LYS A 431 4.94 11.16 -22.28
CA LYS A 431 4.19 12.01 -21.33
C LYS A 431 4.70 11.84 -19.91
N GLU A 432 5.07 10.61 -19.53
CA GLU A 432 5.55 10.28 -18.19
C GLU A 432 6.93 9.62 -18.23
N LEU A 433 7.87 10.21 -17.49
CA LEU A 433 9.20 9.66 -17.26
C LEU A 433 9.45 9.49 -15.75
N SER A 434 9.81 8.29 -15.34
CA SER A 434 10.01 7.94 -13.93
C SER A 434 11.33 7.21 -13.71
N PHE A 435 12.08 7.64 -12.68
CA PHE A 435 13.25 6.97 -12.14
C PHE A 435 13.04 6.71 -10.65
N CYS A 436 13.18 5.46 -10.22
CA CYS A 436 13.13 5.10 -8.80
C CYS A 436 14.35 4.28 -8.43
N SER A 437 15.14 4.70 -7.44
CA SER A 437 16.31 3.97 -6.96
C SER A 437 17.35 3.68 -8.07
N CYS A 438 17.70 4.70 -8.86
CA CYS A 438 18.78 4.70 -9.85
C CYS A 438 19.95 5.58 -9.36
N PRO A 439 20.68 5.19 -8.29
CA PRO A 439 21.57 6.09 -7.54
C PRO A 439 22.85 6.49 -8.29
N ASN A 440 23.24 5.73 -9.32
CA ASN A 440 24.49 5.96 -10.04
C ASN A 440 24.32 6.74 -11.35
N LEU A 441 23.08 6.97 -11.78
CA LEU A 441 22.77 7.58 -13.06
C LEU A 441 23.13 9.06 -13.02
N ALA A 442 24.01 9.48 -13.92
CA ALA A 442 24.42 10.87 -14.10
C ALA A 442 24.30 11.27 -15.58
N GLY A 443 24.25 12.57 -15.84
CA GLY A 443 24.17 13.13 -17.19
C GLY A 443 22.82 13.78 -17.50
N SER A 444 22.64 14.16 -18.76
CA SER A 444 21.42 14.82 -19.22
C SER A 444 20.29 13.82 -19.47
N LEU A 445 19.05 14.31 -19.40
CA LEU A 445 17.86 13.58 -19.81
C LEU A 445 17.57 13.82 -21.30
N PRO A 446 16.82 12.91 -21.96
CA PRO A 446 16.47 13.10 -23.36
C PRO A 446 15.63 14.38 -23.53
N LYS A 447 15.89 15.12 -24.61
CA LYS A 447 15.05 16.28 -24.97
C LYS A 447 13.68 15.77 -25.39
N CYS A 448 12.65 16.08 -24.60
CA CYS A 448 11.29 15.59 -24.80
C CYS A 448 10.26 16.68 -24.46
N ASP A 449 9.83 17.43 -25.47
CA ASP A 449 8.91 18.56 -25.29
C ASP A 449 7.49 18.15 -24.89
N ALA A 450 7.16 16.86 -24.94
CA ALA A 450 5.84 16.30 -24.62
C ALA A 450 5.67 15.88 -23.16
N ILE A 451 6.73 15.86 -22.35
CA ILE A 451 6.67 15.34 -20.98
C ILE A 451 5.76 16.24 -20.12
N GLU A 452 4.78 15.61 -19.48
CA GLU A 452 3.83 16.24 -18.56
C GLU A 452 4.10 15.85 -17.10
N SER A 453 4.71 14.69 -16.85
CA SER A 453 5.02 14.19 -15.51
C SER A 453 6.45 13.63 -15.43
N LEU A 454 7.25 14.18 -14.51
CA LEU A 454 8.61 13.72 -14.23
C LEU A 454 8.71 13.30 -12.75
N LYS A 455 9.14 12.05 -12.52
CA LYS A 455 9.28 11.46 -11.18
C LYS A 455 10.71 10.99 -10.98
N ILE A 456 11.43 11.58 -10.02
CA ILE A 456 12.79 11.19 -9.66
C ILE A 456 12.78 10.83 -8.18
N ARG A 457 13.03 9.56 -7.86
CA ARG A 457 13.04 9.03 -6.50
C ARG A 457 14.34 8.29 -6.24
N ASP A 458 15.03 8.64 -5.16
CA ASP A 458 16.25 7.98 -4.69
C ASP A 458 17.32 7.83 -5.81
N SER A 459 17.37 8.84 -6.69
CA SER A 459 18.21 8.89 -7.91
C SER A 459 18.96 10.23 -7.97
N TYR A 460 19.69 10.54 -6.89
CA TYR A 460 20.20 11.87 -6.59
C TYR A 460 21.27 12.38 -7.56
N LYS A 461 22.09 11.49 -8.17
CA LYS A 461 23.15 11.88 -9.12
C LYS A 461 22.64 12.49 -10.41
N LEU A 462 21.41 12.16 -10.82
CA LEU A 462 20.77 12.84 -11.96
C LEU A 462 20.68 14.34 -11.70
N MET A 463 20.50 14.74 -10.45
CA MET A 463 20.33 16.15 -10.07
C MET A 463 21.66 16.93 -10.10
N GLU A 464 22.81 16.26 -10.08
CA GLU A 464 24.13 16.91 -10.17
C GLU A 464 24.42 17.43 -11.59
N SER A 465 23.75 16.88 -12.60
CA SER A 465 23.99 17.17 -14.02
C SER A 465 22.94 18.09 -14.66
N HIS A 466 22.13 18.79 -13.87
CA HIS A 466 21.12 19.76 -14.33
C HIS A 466 20.21 19.23 -15.46
N PRO A 467 19.46 18.14 -15.21
CA PRO A 467 18.78 17.39 -16.26
C PRO A 467 17.47 18.05 -16.73
N LEU A 468 17.11 19.20 -16.16
CA LEU A 468 15.76 19.75 -16.13
C LEU A 468 15.48 20.84 -17.18
N ASP A 469 16.48 21.24 -17.95
CA ASP A 469 16.40 22.37 -18.90
C ASP A 469 15.43 22.13 -20.09
N ASN A 470 14.82 20.94 -20.21
CA ASN A 470 14.22 20.45 -21.46
C ASN A 470 12.71 20.10 -21.40
N PHE A 471 11.93 20.52 -20.38
CA PHE A 471 10.52 20.10 -20.23
C PHE A 471 9.50 21.25 -20.14
N PRO A 472 9.24 22.00 -21.23
CA PRO A 472 8.35 23.17 -21.22
C PRO A 472 6.87 22.86 -20.97
N LYS A 473 6.43 21.60 -21.13
CA LYS A 473 5.05 21.15 -20.89
C LYS A 473 4.85 20.45 -19.54
N LEU A 474 5.86 20.44 -18.68
CA LEU A 474 5.80 19.74 -17.41
C LEU A 474 4.69 20.31 -16.52
N LYS A 475 3.78 19.45 -16.07
CA LYS A 475 2.67 19.75 -15.16
C LYS A 475 2.91 19.19 -13.76
N GLU A 476 3.58 18.05 -13.65
CA GLU A 476 3.87 17.39 -12.37
C GLU A 476 5.35 17.06 -12.22
N LEU A 477 5.94 17.51 -11.12
CA LEU A 477 7.31 17.17 -10.72
C LEU A 477 7.31 16.51 -9.33
N VAL A 478 7.84 15.30 -9.25
CA VAL A 478 8.01 14.57 -7.99
C VAL A 478 9.49 14.30 -7.75
N LEU A 479 10.04 14.87 -6.68
CA LEU A 479 11.40 14.62 -6.22
C LEU A 479 11.34 13.91 -4.86
N ARG A 480 11.96 12.74 -4.75
CA ARG A 480 12.10 12.00 -3.48
C ARG A 480 13.55 11.61 -3.22
N GLY A 481 14.03 11.80 -1.99
CA GLY A 481 15.36 11.31 -1.59
C GLY A 481 16.51 11.94 -2.39
N CYS A 482 16.31 13.16 -2.91
CA CYS A 482 17.33 13.91 -3.63
C CYS A 482 18.26 14.60 -2.65
N GLU A 483 19.24 13.86 -2.11
CA GLU A 483 20.19 14.41 -1.11
C GLU A 483 21.13 15.48 -1.66
N SER A 484 21.42 15.49 -2.96
CA SER A 484 22.24 16.56 -3.56
C SER A 484 21.54 17.92 -3.58
N LEU A 485 20.21 17.95 -3.42
CA LEU A 485 19.42 19.19 -3.48
C LEU A 485 19.52 19.96 -2.16
N LYS A 486 20.38 20.98 -2.12
CA LYS A 486 20.53 21.87 -0.95
C LYS A 486 19.55 23.02 -0.95
N GLU A 487 19.41 23.70 -2.08
CA GLU A 487 18.51 24.84 -2.21
C GLU A 487 17.85 24.79 -3.59
N LEU A 488 16.60 25.20 -3.67
CA LEU A 488 15.96 25.56 -4.94
C LEU A 488 16.28 27.05 -5.21
N ILE A 489 17.57 27.37 -5.35
CA ILE A 489 18.10 28.71 -5.72
C ILE A 489 18.10 28.87 -7.23
N VAL A 490 18.01 30.09 -7.74
CA VAL A 490 17.95 30.41 -9.19
C VAL A 490 19.21 31.14 -9.70
N ASP A 491 20.23 31.43 -8.87
CA ASP A 491 21.42 32.21 -9.28
C ASP A 491 22.78 31.51 -9.09
N SER A 492 22.82 30.20 -8.84
CA SER A 492 24.06 29.41 -8.86
C SER A 492 23.94 28.22 -9.80
N PRO A 493 25.07 27.69 -10.33
CA PRO A 493 25.09 26.46 -11.12
C PRO A 493 24.77 25.19 -10.30
N ASP A 494 24.00 25.30 -9.21
CA ASP A 494 23.49 24.22 -8.36
C ASP A 494 21.94 24.27 -8.24
N ALA A 495 21.31 25.00 -9.16
CA ALA A 495 19.91 25.44 -9.15
C ALA A 495 18.97 24.53 -9.96
N LEU A 496 17.80 24.17 -9.41
CA LEU A 496 16.66 23.73 -10.23
C LEU A 496 15.79 24.95 -10.53
N PRO A 497 15.73 25.44 -11.77
CA PRO A 497 15.05 26.69 -12.00
C PRO A 497 13.60 26.32 -12.35
N LEU A 498 12.70 26.58 -11.40
CA LEU A 498 11.26 26.46 -11.63
C LEU A 498 10.78 27.39 -12.76
N ASP A 499 11.61 28.38 -13.13
CA ASP A 499 11.46 29.21 -14.32
C ASP A 499 11.33 28.41 -15.63
N TYR A 500 11.93 27.21 -15.70
CA TYR A 500 11.88 26.34 -16.87
C TYR A 500 10.55 25.59 -17.00
N PHE A 501 9.70 25.64 -15.98
CA PHE A 501 8.41 24.94 -15.94
C PHE A 501 7.23 25.92 -15.81
N PRO A 502 6.96 26.75 -16.83
CA PRO A 502 5.88 27.74 -16.77
C PRO A 502 4.48 27.13 -16.61
N ARG A 503 4.34 25.82 -16.87
CA ARG A 503 3.09 25.06 -16.79
C ARG A 503 3.00 24.13 -15.58
N LEU A 504 3.95 24.21 -14.64
CA LEU A 504 3.96 23.31 -13.50
C LEU A 504 2.71 23.55 -12.64
N GLU A 505 1.89 22.52 -12.49
CA GLU A 505 0.66 22.52 -11.70
C GLU A 505 0.87 21.87 -10.32
N LYS A 506 1.77 20.88 -10.24
CA LYS A 506 2.02 20.08 -9.02
C LYS A 506 3.51 19.91 -8.75
N LEU A 507 3.92 20.27 -7.54
CA LEU A 507 5.27 20.05 -7.04
C LEU A 507 5.24 19.21 -5.76
N HIS A 508 5.90 18.06 -5.79
CA HIS A 508 6.00 17.14 -4.66
C HIS A 508 7.48 16.92 -4.28
N LEU A 509 7.87 17.41 -3.11
CA LEU A 509 9.19 17.22 -2.51
C LEU A 509 9.06 16.28 -1.32
N LYS A 510 9.77 15.14 -1.33
CA LYS A 510 9.68 14.11 -0.29
C LYS A 510 11.06 13.67 0.17
N GLN A 511 11.32 13.62 1.48
CA GLN A 511 12.56 13.08 2.03
C GLN A 511 13.84 13.71 1.46
N CYS A 512 13.79 14.97 0.98
CA CYS A 512 14.97 15.71 0.51
C CYS A 512 15.70 16.27 1.72
N GLN A 513 16.60 15.47 2.30
CA GLN A 513 17.15 15.75 3.63
C GLN A 513 18.03 17.01 3.67
N ASN A 514 18.77 17.31 2.60
CA ASN A 514 19.66 18.47 2.56
C ASN A 514 18.97 19.75 2.08
N LEU A 515 17.68 19.71 1.74
CA LEU A 515 16.95 20.88 1.27
C LEU A 515 16.77 21.89 2.43
N GLU A 516 17.45 23.03 2.36
CA GLU A 516 17.43 24.09 3.37
C GLU A 516 16.42 25.21 3.03
N SER A 517 16.27 25.55 1.75
CA SER A 517 15.42 26.66 1.32
C SER A 517 14.74 26.40 -0.04
N LEU A 518 13.57 27.02 -0.22
CA LEU A 518 12.87 27.14 -1.49
C LEU A 518 12.86 28.60 -1.92
N THR A 519 13.41 28.93 -3.09
CA THR A 519 13.33 30.30 -3.64
C THR A 519 12.66 30.31 -5.01
N LEU A 520 11.96 31.40 -5.31
CA LEU A 520 11.27 31.65 -6.57
C LEU A 520 11.68 33.04 -7.04
N THR A 521 11.98 33.18 -8.32
CA THR A 521 12.32 34.45 -8.99
C THR A 521 11.07 35.20 -9.43
N GLU A 522 11.21 36.51 -9.70
CA GLU A 522 10.07 37.40 -9.97
C GLU A 522 9.24 37.03 -11.22
N GLU A 523 9.71 36.09 -12.05
CA GLU A 523 9.14 35.79 -13.36
C GLU A 523 8.25 34.53 -13.45
N THR A 524 8.12 33.62 -12.46
CA THR A 524 7.38 32.36 -12.72
C THR A 524 6.56 31.69 -11.59
N CYS A 525 5.81 30.66 -12.05
CA CYS A 525 4.88 29.73 -11.39
C CYS A 525 3.42 30.18 -11.21
N ILE A 526 2.88 30.90 -12.19
CA ILE A 526 1.46 31.29 -12.24
C ILE A 526 0.53 30.06 -12.22
N ALA A 527 0.95 28.90 -12.74
CA ALA A 527 0.12 27.72 -12.88
C ALA A 527 0.11 26.76 -11.67
N LEU A 528 0.99 26.95 -10.67
CA LEU A 528 1.15 25.97 -9.59
C LEU A 528 -0.11 25.92 -8.71
N GLN A 529 -0.77 24.76 -8.67
CA GLN A 529 -2.01 24.51 -7.94
C GLN A 529 -1.78 23.75 -6.64
N SER A 530 -0.78 22.87 -6.60
CA SER A 530 -0.49 22.00 -5.45
C SER A 530 1.00 21.97 -5.12
N LEU A 531 1.33 22.37 -3.88
CA LEU A 531 2.67 22.24 -3.30
C LEU A 531 2.64 21.25 -2.13
N SER A 532 3.45 20.20 -2.19
CA SER A 532 3.57 19.20 -1.14
C SER A 532 5.02 18.99 -0.74
N ILE A 533 5.32 19.20 0.54
CA ILE A 533 6.64 19.01 1.14
C ILE A 533 6.50 18.01 2.29
N VAL A 534 7.22 16.88 2.23
CA VAL A 534 7.09 15.80 3.21
C VAL A 534 8.47 15.31 3.65
N ASP A 535 8.72 15.27 4.96
CA ASP A 535 9.92 14.69 5.57
C ASP A 535 11.24 15.32 5.08
N CYS A 536 11.21 16.62 4.74
CA CYS A 536 12.40 17.42 4.45
C CYS A 536 12.92 18.03 5.75
N LYS A 537 13.91 17.39 6.40
CA LYS A 537 14.28 17.69 7.78
C LYS A 537 15.01 19.00 7.98
N ASN A 538 15.88 19.40 7.03
CA ASN A 538 16.67 20.62 7.13
C ASN A 538 15.99 21.86 6.52
N LEU A 539 14.75 21.76 6.05
CA LEU A 539 14.05 22.88 5.43
C LEU A 539 13.77 23.97 6.45
N ARG A 540 14.36 25.14 6.26
CA ARG A 540 14.29 26.31 7.16
C ARG A 540 13.36 27.40 6.64
N SER A 541 13.24 27.55 5.31
CA SER A 541 12.46 28.65 4.71
C SER A 541 11.69 28.24 3.45
N LEU A 542 10.58 28.95 3.23
CA LEU A 542 9.74 28.90 2.02
C LEU A 542 10.02 30.13 1.15
N PRO A 543 9.54 30.17 -0.11
CA PRO A 543 9.80 31.31 -1.00
C PRO A 543 9.20 32.60 -0.43
N GLU A 544 9.96 33.68 -0.43
CA GLU A 544 9.43 35.00 -0.06
C GLU A 544 8.38 35.46 -1.08
N HIS A 545 7.41 36.27 -0.64
CA HIS A 545 6.37 36.82 -1.53
C HIS A 545 5.51 35.78 -2.28
N MET A 546 5.29 34.58 -1.71
CA MET A 546 4.42 33.54 -2.31
C MET A 546 3.06 34.06 -2.79
N HIS A 547 2.45 35.03 -2.10
CA HIS A 547 1.19 35.64 -2.51
C HIS A 547 1.21 36.28 -3.91
N ARG A 548 2.36 36.75 -4.37
CA ARG A 548 2.56 37.30 -5.72
C ARG A 548 3.04 36.22 -6.70
N LEU A 549 3.93 35.34 -6.24
CA LEU A 549 4.62 34.37 -7.11
C LEU A 549 3.77 33.14 -7.43
N LEU A 550 2.86 32.75 -6.53
CA LEU A 550 2.04 31.53 -6.65
C LEU A 550 0.53 31.84 -6.59
N PRO A 551 0.00 32.68 -7.49
CA PRO A 551 -1.37 33.14 -7.41
C PRO A 551 -2.41 32.02 -7.59
N SER A 552 -2.09 30.90 -8.26
CA SER A 552 -3.02 29.79 -8.48
C SER A 552 -2.96 28.70 -7.42
N LEU A 553 -2.11 28.84 -6.40
CA LEU A 553 -1.89 27.80 -5.40
C LEU A 553 -3.17 27.57 -4.60
N SER A 554 -3.80 26.41 -4.81
CA SER A 554 -5.04 26.02 -4.15
C SER A 554 -4.81 25.03 -3.01
N GLU A 555 -3.74 24.24 -3.05
CA GLU A 555 -3.43 23.26 -2.02
C GLU A 555 -1.96 23.33 -1.60
N MET A 556 -1.75 23.38 -0.28
CA MET A 556 -0.43 23.31 0.32
C MET A 556 -0.41 22.25 1.42
N ARG A 557 0.54 21.31 1.33
CA ARG A 557 0.76 20.25 2.32
C ARG A 557 2.20 20.29 2.82
N MET A 558 2.37 20.35 4.13
CA MET A 558 3.66 20.21 4.80
C MET A 558 3.55 19.11 5.85
N TRP A 559 4.45 18.13 5.79
CA TRP A 559 4.49 17.06 6.78
C TRP A 559 5.92 16.80 7.22
N SER A 560 6.18 16.78 8.52
CA SER A 560 7.43 16.30 9.12
C SER A 560 8.64 17.14 8.70
N CYS A 561 8.45 18.45 8.64
CA CYS A 561 9.51 19.45 8.46
C CYS A 561 9.74 20.17 9.81
N PRO A 562 10.69 19.72 10.64
CA PRO A 562 10.88 20.23 12.00
C PRO A 562 11.61 21.58 12.07
N GLU A 563 12.46 21.90 11.09
CA GLU A 563 13.33 23.10 11.13
C GLU A 563 12.68 24.37 10.61
N ILE A 564 11.54 24.29 9.93
CA ILE A 564 10.83 25.47 9.42
C ILE A 564 10.14 26.21 10.57
N GLU A 565 10.45 27.51 10.72
CA GLU A 565 10.01 28.31 11.86
C GLU A 565 8.81 29.22 11.54
N ALA A 566 8.68 29.70 10.31
CA ALA A 566 7.67 30.67 9.94
C ALA A 566 7.24 30.56 8.46
N PHE A 567 6.07 31.12 8.17
CA PHE A 567 5.67 31.43 6.80
C PHE A 567 6.46 32.64 6.25
N PRO A 568 6.60 32.76 4.92
CA PRO A 568 7.37 33.83 4.30
C PRO A 568 6.76 35.21 4.55
N LYS A 569 7.58 36.26 4.46
CA LYS A 569 7.13 37.65 4.57
C LYS A 569 6.17 37.96 3.40
N GLY A 570 5.05 38.60 3.76
CA GLY A 570 3.93 38.83 2.85
C GLY A 570 2.89 37.69 2.83
N GLY A 571 3.13 36.58 3.52
CA GLY A 571 2.13 35.54 3.75
C GLY A 571 1.88 34.59 2.58
N LEU A 572 0.93 33.68 2.80
CA LEU A 572 0.50 32.66 1.84
C LEU A 572 -0.42 33.23 0.73
N PRO A 573 -0.58 32.53 -0.41
CA PRO A 573 -1.45 32.99 -1.50
C PRO A 573 -2.94 33.02 -1.13
N SER A 574 -3.64 34.09 -1.52
CA SER A 574 -5.05 34.30 -1.18
C SER A 574 -6.03 33.28 -1.79
N ASN A 575 -5.64 32.62 -2.90
CA ASN A 575 -6.41 31.54 -3.54
C ASN A 575 -6.27 30.18 -2.86
N LEU A 576 -5.44 30.07 -1.81
CA LEU A 576 -5.23 28.82 -1.09
C LEU A 576 -6.55 28.31 -0.50
N ASN A 577 -6.98 27.13 -0.94
CA ASN A 577 -8.21 26.47 -0.51
C ASN A 577 -7.98 25.48 0.64
N LYS A 578 -6.85 24.76 0.59
CA LYS A 578 -6.50 23.72 1.56
C LYS A 578 -5.08 23.93 2.08
N LEU A 579 -4.95 24.03 3.40
CA LEU A 579 -3.67 24.08 4.10
C LEU A 579 -3.58 22.92 5.10
N ARG A 580 -2.60 22.05 4.91
CA ARG A 580 -2.39 20.86 5.77
C ARG A 580 -0.97 20.88 6.30
N ILE A 581 -0.81 20.96 7.61
CA ILE A 581 0.49 21.04 8.29
C ILE A 581 0.52 19.94 9.35
N TRP A 582 1.50 19.03 9.28
CA TRP A 582 1.58 17.88 10.16
C TRP A 582 3.01 17.69 10.66
N LYS A 583 3.22 17.51 11.98
CA LYS A 583 4.56 17.29 12.57
C LYS A 583 5.60 18.35 12.16
N CYS A 584 5.19 19.62 12.05
CA CYS A 584 6.08 20.77 11.79
C CYS A 584 6.23 21.62 13.06
N CYS A 585 6.98 21.10 14.03
CA CYS A 585 6.90 21.54 15.42
C CYS A 585 7.25 23.04 15.62
N LYS A 586 8.34 23.54 15.01
CA LYS A 586 8.73 24.95 15.12
C LYS A 586 7.71 25.88 14.47
N LEU A 587 7.23 25.55 13.26
CA LEU A 587 6.21 26.33 12.54
C LEU A 587 4.89 26.43 13.32
N VAL A 588 4.43 25.32 13.89
CA VAL A 588 3.20 25.28 14.71
C VAL A 588 3.41 26.04 16.03
N GLY A 589 4.58 25.94 16.65
CA GLY A 589 4.94 26.72 17.84
C GLY A 589 4.91 28.24 17.61
N GLN A 590 5.21 28.68 16.39
CA GLN A 590 5.14 30.09 15.98
C GLN A 590 3.80 30.51 15.35
N SER A 591 2.74 29.73 15.56
CA SER A 591 1.41 29.97 14.98
C SER A 591 0.86 31.38 15.16
N ARG A 592 1.25 32.09 16.23
CA ARG A 592 0.93 33.51 16.49
C ARG A 592 1.22 34.45 15.32
N HIS A 593 2.18 34.09 14.46
CA HIS A 593 2.64 34.94 13.36
C HIS A 593 2.08 34.52 11.99
N TRP A 594 1.17 33.54 11.91
CA TRP A 594 0.71 33.00 10.62
C TRP A 594 -0.16 33.96 9.81
N ASN A 595 -0.85 34.90 10.45
CA ASN A 595 -1.71 35.91 9.81
C ASN A 595 -2.65 35.33 8.70
N LEU A 596 -3.35 34.23 8.98
CA LEU A 596 -4.20 33.54 7.98
C LEU A 596 -5.52 34.27 7.68
N GLN A 597 -5.85 35.36 8.39
CA GLN A 597 -7.11 36.11 8.20
C GLN A 597 -7.28 36.62 6.75
N GLY A 598 -6.18 36.93 6.07
CA GLY A 598 -6.19 37.41 4.68
C GLY A 598 -6.51 36.32 3.64
N LEU A 599 -6.58 35.04 4.03
CA LEU A 599 -6.80 33.92 3.11
C LEU A 599 -8.30 33.68 2.86
N THR A 600 -8.93 34.56 2.10
CA THR A 600 -10.38 34.56 1.83
C THR A 600 -10.91 33.32 1.08
N SER A 601 -10.02 32.54 0.46
CA SER A 601 -10.38 31.30 -0.24
C SER A 601 -10.18 30.03 0.60
N LEU A 602 -9.60 30.14 1.79
CA LEU A 602 -9.26 28.97 2.62
C LEU A 602 -10.55 28.33 3.15
N ARG A 603 -10.76 27.06 2.79
CA ARG A 603 -11.92 26.24 3.20
C ARG A 603 -11.52 25.17 4.20
N GLU A 604 -10.34 24.59 4.03
CA GLU A 604 -9.86 23.49 4.85
C GLU A 604 -8.51 23.84 5.49
N LEU A 605 -8.46 23.76 6.81
CA LEU A 605 -7.22 23.86 7.59
C LEU A 605 -7.07 22.57 8.41
N LYS A 606 -5.95 21.86 8.23
CA LYS A 606 -5.60 20.70 9.08
C LYS A 606 -4.26 20.95 9.74
N ILE A 607 -4.22 20.87 11.07
CA ILE A 607 -3.01 21.04 11.88
C ILE A 607 -2.80 19.78 12.72
N GLY A 608 -1.70 19.09 12.48
CA GLY A 608 -1.32 17.87 13.16
C GLY A 608 0.05 17.98 13.82
N GLY A 609 0.23 17.32 14.96
CA GLY A 609 1.47 17.37 15.74
C GLY A 609 2.11 16.02 16.07
N SER A 610 3.16 16.12 16.88
CA SER A 610 3.75 15.05 17.68
C SER A 610 3.76 15.48 19.15
N GLU A 611 4.17 14.57 20.03
CA GLU A 611 4.35 14.86 21.47
C GLU A 611 5.35 16.01 21.72
N ASP A 612 6.23 16.31 20.76
CA ASP A 612 7.27 17.33 20.88
C ASP A 612 6.74 18.77 20.72
N ILE A 613 5.47 18.96 20.33
CA ILE A 613 4.90 20.31 20.13
C ILE A 613 4.49 20.92 21.47
N MET A 614 5.25 21.92 21.92
CA MET A 614 4.96 22.73 23.10
C MET A 614 4.02 23.89 22.76
N LEU A 615 2.77 23.59 22.38
CA LEU A 615 1.73 24.58 22.12
C LEU A 615 0.61 24.50 23.16
N ASP A 616 0.74 25.28 24.24
CA ASP A 616 -0.25 25.31 25.33
C ASP A 616 -1.60 25.95 24.93
N SER A 617 -1.60 26.87 23.97
CA SER A 617 -2.82 27.54 23.52
C SER A 617 -2.73 27.99 22.07
N PHE A 618 -3.82 27.79 21.31
CA PHE A 618 -3.91 28.28 19.94
C PHE A 618 -4.06 29.81 19.92
N PRO A 619 -3.51 30.53 18.92
CA PRO A 619 -3.39 31.98 19.00
C PRO A 619 -4.64 32.75 18.55
N GLU A 620 -4.81 33.96 19.08
CA GLU A 620 -5.93 34.86 18.79
C GLU A 620 -5.87 35.46 17.37
N GLY A 621 -7.03 35.71 16.77
CA GLY A 621 -7.16 36.55 15.58
C GLY A 621 -6.48 36.01 14.32
N LEU A 622 -6.48 34.70 14.09
CA LEU A 622 -5.74 34.11 12.95
C LEU A 622 -6.59 33.52 11.85
N LEU A 623 -7.79 33.00 12.13
CA LEU A 623 -8.51 32.20 11.15
C LEU A 623 -9.34 33.06 10.18
N PRO A 624 -9.37 32.73 8.88
CA PRO A 624 -10.19 33.43 7.90
C PRO A 624 -11.69 33.08 8.05
N SER A 625 -12.56 34.03 7.70
CA SER A 625 -14.02 33.85 7.78
C SER A 625 -14.57 32.79 6.83
N SER A 626 -13.81 32.45 5.79
CA SER A 626 -14.17 31.49 4.76
C SER A 626 -14.00 30.02 5.16
N LEU A 627 -13.42 29.74 6.33
CA LEU A 627 -13.07 28.40 6.77
C LEU A 627 -14.33 27.55 7.01
N THR A 628 -14.43 26.39 6.36
CA THR A 628 -15.56 25.45 6.48
C THR A 628 -15.20 24.17 7.23
N SER A 629 -13.94 23.74 7.18
CA SER A 629 -13.45 22.55 7.88
C SER A 629 -12.15 22.86 8.61
N PHE A 630 -12.12 22.55 9.91
CA PHE A 630 -10.95 22.71 10.74
C PHE A 630 -10.66 21.43 11.52
N ILE A 631 -9.44 20.91 11.42
CA ILE A 631 -9.03 19.64 12.01
C ILE A 631 -7.75 19.81 12.82
N PHE A 632 -7.81 19.38 14.08
CA PHE A 632 -6.63 19.18 14.94
C PHE A 632 -6.36 17.69 15.15
N TRP A 633 -5.09 17.33 15.07
CA TRP A 633 -4.64 15.95 15.30
C TRP A 633 -3.38 15.90 16.16
N ASN A 634 -3.40 15.11 17.24
CA ASN A 634 -2.23 14.75 18.03
C ASN A 634 -1.43 15.98 18.52
N LEU A 635 -2.13 16.87 19.23
CA LEU A 635 -1.57 18.00 19.96
C LEU A 635 -1.82 17.79 21.46
N PRO A 636 -1.04 16.92 22.13
CA PRO A 636 -1.36 16.47 23.49
C PRO A 636 -1.31 17.60 24.52
N HIS A 637 -0.40 18.55 24.37
CA HIS A 637 -0.20 19.67 25.32
C HIS A 637 -1.12 20.89 25.09
N LEU A 638 -2.01 20.84 24.10
CA LEU A 638 -2.90 21.95 23.78
C LEU A 638 -4.02 22.07 24.82
N LYS A 639 -3.97 23.10 25.67
CA LYS A 639 -4.93 23.30 26.78
C LYS A 639 -6.16 24.11 26.38
N SER A 640 -6.01 25.03 25.41
CA SER A 640 -7.08 25.95 25.00
C SER A 640 -6.97 26.35 23.52
N LEU A 641 -8.12 26.51 22.86
CA LEU A 641 -8.21 26.98 21.46
C LEU A 641 -8.35 28.50 21.30
N ASN A 642 -8.50 29.23 22.40
CA ASN A 642 -8.75 30.68 22.46
C ASN A 642 -9.93 31.18 21.59
N GLY A 643 -10.98 31.70 22.22
CA GLY A 643 -12.16 32.22 21.51
C GLY A 643 -11.87 33.35 20.52
N GLY A 644 -10.83 34.16 20.78
CA GLY A 644 -10.36 35.20 19.88
C GLY A 644 -9.94 34.70 18.50
N ALA A 645 -9.54 33.42 18.37
CA ALA A 645 -9.18 32.81 17.09
C ALA A 645 -10.38 32.64 16.14
N PHE A 646 -11.59 32.53 16.70
CA PHE A 646 -12.82 32.15 15.99
C PHE A 646 -13.83 33.28 15.81
N GLN A 647 -13.55 34.48 16.34
CA GLN A 647 -14.48 35.61 16.31
C GLN A 647 -15.03 35.95 14.91
N ASN A 648 -14.24 35.70 13.86
CA ASN A 648 -14.60 35.99 12.47
C ASN A 648 -15.01 34.75 11.67
N VAL A 649 -14.99 33.55 12.26
CA VAL A 649 -15.26 32.29 11.56
C VAL A 649 -16.77 32.01 11.58
N THR A 650 -17.45 32.38 10.50
CA THR A 650 -18.92 32.30 10.39
C THR A 650 -19.42 31.12 9.55
N CYS A 651 -18.53 30.49 8.78
CA CYS A 651 -18.87 29.44 7.82
C CYS A 651 -18.42 28.04 8.24
N LEU A 652 -17.98 27.84 9.49
CA LEU A 652 -17.44 26.55 9.94
C LEU A 652 -18.55 25.49 9.94
N GLU A 653 -18.36 24.43 9.17
CA GLU A 653 -19.29 23.31 9.03
C GLU A 653 -18.80 22.04 9.73
N ARG A 654 -17.48 21.84 9.83
CA ARG A 654 -16.88 20.66 10.44
C ARG A 654 -15.70 21.02 11.35
N LEU A 655 -15.74 20.50 12.58
CA LEU A 655 -14.64 20.58 13.54
C LEU A 655 -14.27 19.17 14.02
N ASP A 656 -13.01 18.80 13.82
CA ASP A 656 -12.48 17.51 14.21
C ASP A 656 -11.31 17.71 15.20
N LEU A 657 -11.38 17.06 16.37
CA LEU A 657 -10.38 17.12 17.43
C LEU A 657 -9.95 15.71 17.81
N TRP A 658 -8.74 15.34 17.41
CA TRP A 658 -8.24 13.98 17.58
C TRP A 658 -6.97 14.02 18.42
N ARG A 659 -6.90 13.25 19.50
CA ARG A 659 -5.71 13.15 20.38
C ARG A 659 -5.22 14.50 20.92
N CYS A 660 -6.14 15.35 21.40
CA CYS A 660 -5.83 16.60 22.11
C CYS A 660 -6.03 16.39 23.62
N GLU A 661 -5.06 15.74 24.26
CA GLU A 661 -5.24 15.16 25.60
C GLU A 661 -5.48 16.18 26.72
N GLU A 662 -4.83 17.35 26.66
CA GLU A 662 -4.95 18.41 27.67
C GLU A 662 -6.03 19.46 27.35
N LEU A 663 -6.75 19.33 26.23
CA LEU A 663 -7.70 20.36 25.79
C LEU A 663 -8.95 20.37 26.67
N GLN A 664 -9.13 21.44 27.44
CA GLN A 664 -10.11 21.44 28.54
C GLN A 664 -11.52 21.88 28.12
N LEU A 665 -11.62 22.83 27.19
CA LEU A 665 -12.88 23.46 26.81
C LEU A 665 -12.81 23.98 25.36
N LEU A 666 -13.96 23.95 24.68
CA LEU A 666 -14.13 24.65 23.41
C LEU A 666 -14.64 26.08 23.66
N PRO A 667 -14.07 27.09 22.99
CA PRO A 667 -14.54 28.46 23.16
C PRO A 667 -15.97 28.61 22.63
N ARG A 668 -16.74 29.51 23.26
CA ARG A 668 -18.15 29.73 22.88
C ARG A 668 -18.28 30.17 21.43
N GLU A 669 -17.32 30.95 20.94
CA GLU A 669 -17.23 31.44 19.58
C GLU A 669 -17.20 30.31 18.52
N VAL A 670 -16.73 29.11 18.87
CA VAL A 670 -16.77 27.92 18.02
C VAL A 670 -18.13 27.23 18.05
N LEU A 671 -18.81 27.31 19.19
CA LEU A 671 -20.07 26.62 19.46
C LEU A 671 -21.31 27.45 19.11
N LEU A 672 -21.13 28.74 18.81
CA LEU A 672 -22.21 29.69 18.48
C LEU A 672 -22.66 29.68 16.99
N PRO A 673 -21.80 29.43 15.98
CA PRO A 673 -22.23 29.45 14.59
C PRO A 673 -23.21 28.31 14.27
N ALA A 674 -24.42 28.65 13.80
CA ALA A 674 -25.42 27.67 13.34
C ALA A 674 -24.97 26.87 12.11
N SER A 675 -23.84 27.23 11.50
CA SER A 675 -23.25 26.53 10.36
C SER A 675 -22.62 25.19 10.74
N LEU A 676 -22.25 24.97 12.01
CA LEU A 676 -21.53 23.77 12.43
C LEU A 676 -22.45 22.54 12.33
N ARG A 677 -22.12 21.63 11.40
CA ARG A 677 -22.89 20.43 11.09
C ARG A 677 -22.31 19.18 11.74
N THR A 678 -20.97 19.11 11.78
CA THR A 678 -20.25 17.94 12.28
C THR A 678 -19.22 18.34 13.33
N LEU A 679 -19.27 17.66 14.48
CA LEU A 679 -18.27 17.74 15.54
C LEU A 679 -17.77 16.33 15.86
N GLU A 680 -16.50 16.08 15.59
CA GLU A 680 -15.84 14.81 15.91
C GLU A 680 -14.78 15.06 16.99
N ILE A 681 -14.90 14.36 18.11
CA ILE A 681 -13.95 14.39 19.22
C ILE A 681 -13.55 12.95 19.51
N ASP A 682 -12.28 12.64 19.25
CA ASP A 682 -11.69 11.32 19.52
C ASP A 682 -10.43 11.49 20.37
N SER A 683 -10.29 10.63 21.38
CA SER A 683 -9.11 10.58 22.24
C SER A 683 -8.79 11.93 22.91
N CYS A 684 -9.82 12.69 23.31
CA CYS A 684 -9.75 13.98 24.00
C CYS A 684 -10.52 13.90 25.34
N PRO A 685 -9.92 13.33 26.40
CA PRO A 685 -10.62 12.85 27.58
C PRO A 685 -11.34 13.93 28.40
N PHE A 686 -10.84 15.17 28.42
CA PHE A 686 -11.53 16.28 29.10
C PHE A 686 -12.78 16.72 28.33
N LEU A 687 -12.68 16.87 27.00
CA LEU A 687 -13.81 17.25 26.16
C LEU A 687 -14.88 16.15 26.13
N GLU A 688 -14.49 14.89 25.95
CA GLU A 688 -15.40 13.74 25.96
C GLU A 688 -16.23 13.68 27.25
N ARG A 689 -15.59 13.89 28.42
CA ARG A 689 -16.30 13.92 29.71
C ARG A 689 -17.27 15.09 29.82
N ARG A 690 -16.84 16.29 29.43
CA ARG A 690 -17.66 17.51 29.55
C ARG A 690 -18.83 17.54 28.57
N TYR A 691 -18.64 16.98 27.38
CA TYR A 691 -19.63 16.94 26.33
C TYR A 691 -20.30 15.58 26.18
N GLN A 692 -20.18 14.69 27.17
CA GLN A 692 -20.82 13.38 27.11
C GLN A 692 -22.34 13.52 26.95
N LYS A 693 -22.90 12.85 25.94
CA LYS A 693 -24.34 12.90 25.63
C LYS A 693 -25.21 12.59 26.85
N GLY A 694 -25.98 13.59 27.30
CA GLY A 694 -26.94 13.47 28.40
C GLY A 694 -26.34 13.39 29.82
N LYS A 695 -25.01 13.41 29.96
CA LYS A 695 -24.32 13.34 31.27
C LYS A 695 -23.30 14.45 31.50
N GLY A 696 -22.69 14.95 30.43
CA GLY A 696 -21.67 15.98 30.48
C GLY A 696 -22.24 17.34 30.87
N GLU A 697 -21.50 18.07 31.70
CA GLU A 697 -21.89 19.39 32.23
C GLU A 697 -22.21 20.40 31.11
N ASP A 698 -21.54 20.28 29.96
CA ASP A 698 -21.64 21.22 28.83
C ASP A 698 -22.30 20.61 27.58
N TRP A 699 -22.92 19.43 27.68
CA TRP A 699 -23.63 18.81 26.54
C TRP A 699 -24.62 19.76 25.87
N HIS A 700 -25.33 20.57 26.66
CA HIS A 700 -26.29 21.56 26.19
C HIS A 700 -25.68 22.61 25.24
N GLN A 701 -24.37 22.82 25.30
CA GLN A 701 -23.65 23.77 24.44
C GLN A 701 -23.44 23.20 23.02
N ILE A 702 -23.37 21.88 22.85
CA ILE A 702 -23.10 21.24 21.56
C ILE A 702 -24.29 20.46 21.00
N SER A 703 -25.33 20.21 21.82
CA SER A 703 -26.46 19.34 21.46
C SER A 703 -27.29 19.81 20.26
N HIS A 704 -27.09 21.06 19.82
CA HIS A 704 -27.75 21.62 18.63
C HIS A 704 -27.05 21.21 17.32
N ILE A 705 -25.84 20.65 17.39
CA ILE A 705 -25.06 20.18 16.23
C ILE A 705 -25.68 18.88 15.71
N PRO A 706 -25.98 18.75 14.40
CA PRO A 706 -26.63 17.58 13.81
C PRO A 706 -25.86 16.25 13.96
N ASP A 707 -24.55 16.27 13.74
CA ASP A 707 -23.69 15.08 13.72
C ASP A 707 -22.57 15.24 14.74
N ILE A 708 -22.65 14.48 15.83
CA ILE A 708 -21.69 14.53 16.94
C ILE A 708 -21.15 13.13 17.17
N GLN A 709 -19.84 12.96 17.00
CA GLN A 709 -19.12 11.73 17.27
C GLN A 709 -18.15 11.98 18.43
N LEU A 710 -18.34 11.26 19.54
CA LEU A 710 -17.49 11.32 20.73
C LEU A 710 -16.98 9.90 21.01
N ASP A 711 -15.75 9.59 20.62
CA ASP A 711 -15.15 8.28 20.88
C ASP A 711 -14.55 8.25 22.28
N GLY A 712 -15.42 7.95 23.25
CA GLY A 712 -15.06 7.88 24.65
C GLY A 712 -16.28 7.94 25.55
N LEU A 713 -17.08 6.86 25.56
CA LEU A 713 -17.82 6.28 26.70
C LEU A 713 -18.87 5.25 26.20
N THR A 714 -18.41 4.07 25.80
CA THR A 714 -19.17 2.85 26.09
C THR A 714 -19.12 2.61 27.60
N THR A 715 -20.21 3.05 28.25
CA THR A 715 -20.67 2.75 29.63
C THR A 715 -19.74 3.00 30.81
#